data_AF-A0A3B0YTV4-F1
#
_entry.id   AF-A0A3B0YTV4-F1
#
_cell.length_a   1.000
_cell.length_b   1.000
_cell.length_c   1.000
_cell.angle_alpha   90.00
_cell.angle_beta   90.00
_cell.angle_gamma   90.00
#
_symmetry.space_group_name_H-M   'P 1'
#
loop_
_entity.id
_entity.type
_entity.pdbx_description
1 polymer ?
#
loop_
_entity_poly.entity_id
_entity_poly.type
_entity_poly.pdbx_seq_one_letter_code
_entity_poly.pdbx_strand_id
1 'polypeptide(L)'
;MKELLQAYDQLVAKHESRLQRLEDNEYLISYAAHDFFSIEPFYHEMNSIPTSQAKFYAHMEELPEDGYTYICAIVNHKLAYVRNAFGPDTYYDSFFSYDNNETWRLEIYVNEQGKKPVKVERLIRDENGANVSFETYSEHGYQKFDYKYTPTGLNISAAYFDSKHNHHMDRQFQVLIDYTDNSVESILEIENTSHTLIYDKTLANAPIEDLLKHVQSSIVQTILTELEKSHEIESQIDYMLLEYTMQHPFPPTFALDSQPVLNEGDYPLGMYNAPDMQYFSEEDLVVDFDNDSVLYDSINSQLNALYDDSDEAYEQTANRVFNAYAEICRELNKRMPKFVKKIKLSDEFHVLARDFEQCNELDFIKVLFTEEKIKAIELSLEAYEKKSVLNEEDQATLERLEKTLHEQGEKYTHLKQILQEKTTSSVYTTELVYYLNPFGYEFHNYKANYKAGTAINFNNQNDFSVTPPGDSYYEYIIENGELTCIANYQNGEIRTEQFYLREESLVSEWLFQYYTSGLELNQFSTLVLKNKKADMYETYQYKHIETTTYKYDAHGNIISDEDVRCLIDKKFIHKAYSEHTYSYTNEHELQKITHIFDDGKKSNTVFCTDDSFMQECITSIVKLCHDNIMENISEHNIRHTIRGALAIVLEIDRAPIFPLHYFYILLPGMQSSIHWERVDIGYNDSMEDNLYLNFSVYTSTSSSLNEPMYFTAKEAKLYIKRTLTDITEKLQRSVNEKFDTDIQVHIKQVTESTEKLDQIIIEKHNSE
;
A
#
# COMPACT_ATOMS: atom_id res chain seq x y z
N MET A 1 -3.97 8.16 33.51
CA MET A 1 -3.11 7.07 32.97
C MET A 1 -3.31 5.68 33.62
N LYS A 2 -2.84 5.38 34.85
CA LYS A 2 -2.84 3.99 35.40
C LYS A 2 -4.22 3.30 35.40
N GLU A 3 -5.27 4.04 35.72
CA GLU A 3 -6.65 3.53 35.72
C GLU A 3 -7.16 3.25 34.30
N LEU A 4 -6.83 4.10 33.32
CA LEU A 4 -7.19 3.89 31.91
C LEU A 4 -6.47 2.66 31.35
N LEU A 5 -5.17 2.51 31.62
CA LEU A 5 -4.41 1.33 31.23
C LEU A 5 -5.03 0.05 31.83
N GLN A 6 -5.38 0.08 33.11
CA GLN A 6 -6.05 -1.05 33.75
C GLN A 6 -7.42 -1.36 33.11
N ALA A 7 -8.18 -0.35 32.74
CA ALA A 7 -9.46 -0.53 32.05
C ALA A 7 -9.26 -1.11 30.64
N TYR A 8 -8.23 -0.65 29.92
CA TYR A 8 -7.84 -1.11 28.59
C TYR A 8 -7.42 -2.59 28.61
N ASP A 9 -6.56 -2.99 29.56
CA ASP A 9 -6.09 -4.37 29.71
C ASP A 9 -7.22 -5.34 30.06
N GLN A 10 -8.29 -4.85 30.69
CA GLN A 10 -9.43 -5.65 31.12
C GLN A 10 -10.60 -5.66 30.14
N LEU A 11 -10.53 -4.91 29.05
CA LEU A 11 -11.67 -4.63 28.16
C LEU A 11 -12.18 -5.91 27.49
N VAL A 12 -11.27 -6.71 26.92
CA VAL A 12 -11.58 -8.00 26.29
C VAL A 12 -12.17 -8.98 27.30
N ALA A 13 -11.51 -9.16 28.45
CA ALA A 13 -11.94 -10.12 29.47
C ALA A 13 -13.32 -9.78 30.06
N LYS A 14 -13.72 -8.51 30.03
CA LYS A 14 -15.01 -8.05 30.57
C LYS A 14 -16.08 -7.81 29.52
N HIS A 15 -15.81 -8.03 28.24
CA HIS A 15 -16.72 -7.77 27.13
C HIS A 15 -18.09 -8.44 27.32
N GLU A 16 -18.12 -9.77 27.46
CA GLU A 16 -19.37 -10.54 27.61
C GLU A 16 -20.21 -10.08 28.81
N SER A 17 -19.54 -9.81 29.94
CA SER A 17 -20.23 -9.34 31.14
C SER A 17 -20.85 -7.95 30.98
N ARG A 18 -20.37 -7.14 30.02
CA ARG A 18 -20.95 -5.83 29.70
C ARG A 18 -22.14 -5.99 28.77
N LEU A 19 -22.03 -6.82 27.74
CA LEU A 19 -23.16 -7.16 26.87
C LEU A 19 -24.32 -7.75 27.66
N GLN A 20 -24.07 -8.70 28.58
CA GLN A 20 -25.13 -9.29 29.40
C GLN A 20 -25.88 -8.24 30.24
N ARG A 21 -25.16 -7.26 30.80
CA ARG A 21 -25.77 -6.15 31.54
C ARG A 21 -26.64 -5.26 30.64
N LEU A 22 -26.37 -5.23 29.34
CA LEU A 22 -27.19 -4.54 28.35
C LEU A 22 -28.41 -5.37 27.92
N GLU A 23 -28.45 -6.68 28.14
CA GLU A 23 -29.67 -7.46 27.89
C GLU A 23 -30.66 -7.36 29.06
N ASP A 24 -30.14 -7.11 30.27
CA ASP A 24 -30.92 -7.09 31.51
C ASP A 24 -31.71 -5.78 31.76
N ASN A 25 -31.52 -4.71 30.96
CA ASN A 25 -32.29 -3.46 31.07
C ASN A 25 -33.19 -3.21 29.85
N GLU A 26 -34.18 -2.32 29.99
CA GLU A 26 -35.01 -1.87 28.86
C GLU A 26 -34.32 -0.70 28.13
N TYR A 27 -33.92 -0.92 26.87
CA TYR A 27 -33.24 0.06 26.02
C TYR A 27 -34.18 0.57 24.91
N LEU A 28 -34.06 1.85 24.57
CA LEU A 28 -34.49 2.36 23.28
C LEU A 28 -33.36 2.14 22.27
N ILE A 29 -33.63 1.39 21.21
CA ILE A 29 -32.70 1.24 20.09
C ILE A 29 -32.96 2.36 19.08
N SER A 30 -31.89 2.98 18.61
CA SER A 30 -31.91 4.00 17.56
C SER A 30 -30.67 3.85 16.69
N TYR A 31 -30.69 4.47 15.51
CA TYR A 31 -29.61 4.37 14.55
C TYR A 31 -29.03 5.75 14.24
N ALA A 32 -27.75 5.83 13.91
CA ALA A 32 -27.09 7.06 13.47
C ALA A 32 -26.14 6.76 12.31
N ALA A 33 -25.89 7.77 11.46
CA ALA A 33 -25.02 7.66 10.28
C ALA A 33 -23.56 8.10 10.55
N HIS A 34 -23.31 8.83 11.65
CA HIS A 34 -21.98 9.29 12.05
C HIS A 34 -21.73 9.08 13.56
N ASP A 35 -20.47 9.07 13.99
CA ASP A 35 -20.08 8.95 15.41
C ASP A 35 -20.37 10.25 16.17
N PHE A 36 -21.65 10.49 16.52
CA PHE A 36 -22.09 11.59 17.39
C PHE A 36 -21.79 11.41 18.87
N PHE A 37 -21.20 10.29 19.24
CA PHE A 37 -21.14 9.81 20.61
C PHE A 37 -19.72 9.76 21.15
N SER A 38 -18.72 10.16 20.35
CA SER A 38 -17.43 10.56 20.86
C SER A 38 -17.62 11.51 22.04
N ILE A 39 -16.97 11.17 23.15
CA ILE A 39 -17.02 11.98 24.37
C ILE A 39 -15.91 13.02 24.38
N GLU A 40 -15.06 13.04 23.34
CA GLU A 40 -14.05 14.06 23.14
C GLU A 40 -14.72 15.42 22.88
N PRO A 41 -14.44 16.43 23.72
CA PRO A 41 -14.91 17.79 23.48
C PRO A 41 -14.45 18.32 22.13
N PHE A 42 -15.39 18.89 21.36
CA PHE A 42 -15.17 19.47 20.03
C PHE A 42 -14.81 18.49 18.90
N TYR A 43 -14.98 17.19 19.14
CA TYR A 43 -14.71 16.16 18.13
C TYR A 43 -15.39 16.45 16.79
N HIS A 44 -16.66 16.84 16.83
CA HIS A 44 -17.45 17.12 15.63
C HIS A 44 -16.93 18.30 14.84
N GLU A 45 -16.58 19.37 15.56
CA GLU A 45 -16.02 20.57 14.98
C GLU A 45 -14.63 20.30 14.38
N MET A 46 -13.78 19.52 15.08
CA MET A 46 -12.48 19.11 14.56
C MET A 46 -12.56 18.20 13.34
N ASN A 47 -13.61 17.39 13.23
CA ASN A 47 -13.84 16.51 12.07
C ASN A 47 -14.76 17.15 11.02
N SER A 48 -15.03 18.46 11.13
CA SER A 48 -15.89 19.22 10.21
C SER A 48 -17.29 18.61 9.98
N ILE A 49 -17.83 17.90 10.98
CA ILE A 49 -19.14 17.26 10.92
C ILE A 49 -20.23 18.32 11.20
N PRO A 50 -21.09 18.67 10.22
CA PRO A 50 -22.14 19.66 10.42
C PRO A 50 -23.17 19.20 11.45
N THR A 51 -23.59 20.10 12.34
CA THR A 51 -24.64 19.81 13.35
C THR A 51 -25.98 19.38 12.75
N SER A 52 -26.28 19.76 11.51
CA SER A 52 -27.49 19.34 10.78
C SER A 52 -27.54 17.84 10.46
N GLN A 53 -26.38 17.17 10.47
CA GLN A 53 -26.26 15.73 10.23
C GLN A 53 -26.47 14.90 11.51
N ALA A 54 -26.51 15.54 12.69
CA ALA A 54 -26.78 14.87 13.96
C ALA A 54 -28.25 14.45 14.09
N LYS A 55 -28.58 13.25 13.60
CA LYS A 55 -29.92 12.67 13.66
C LYS A 55 -29.88 11.24 14.17
N PHE A 56 -30.85 10.92 15.02
CA PHE A 56 -31.20 9.55 15.38
C PHE A 56 -32.39 9.10 14.55
N TYR A 57 -32.26 7.92 13.98
CA TYR A 57 -33.27 7.26 13.17
C TYR A 57 -33.92 6.16 13.99
N ALA A 58 -35.23 5.98 13.83
CA ALA A 58 -35.98 4.97 14.58
C ALA A 58 -35.77 3.58 13.99
N HIS A 59 -35.55 3.53 12.67
CA HIS A 59 -35.41 2.31 11.89
C HIS A 59 -34.14 2.39 11.03
N MET A 60 -33.54 1.23 10.76
CA MET A 60 -32.28 1.13 10.01
C MET A 60 -32.49 1.59 8.56
N GLU A 61 -33.66 1.33 8.00
CA GLU A 61 -34.07 1.69 6.64
C GLU A 61 -34.25 3.21 6.44
N GLU A 62 -34.22 3.98 7.53
CA GLU A 62 -34.24 5.45 7.47
C GLU A 62 -32.83 6.05 7.40
N LEU A 63 -31.79 5.24 7.56
CA LEU A 63 -30.40 5.67 7.38
C LEU A 63 -30.11 5.97 5.90
N PRO A 64 -29.24 6.95 5.60
CA PRO A 64 -28.66 7.10 4.27
C PRO A 64 -27.95 5.80 3.85
N GLU A 65 -28.03 5.44 2.56
CA GLU A 65 -27.54 4.14 2.04
C GLU A 65 -26.03 3.93 2.24
N ASP A 66 -25.24 5.01 2.37
CA ASP A 66 -23.76 4.95 2.43
C ASP A 66 -23.19 5.27 3.83
N GLY A 67 -24.06 5.29 4.85
CA GLY A 67 -23.67 5.59 6.22
C GLY A 67 -23.11 4.38 6.97
N TYR A 68 -22.07 4.59 7.79
CA TYR A 68 -21.73 3.64 8.85
C TYR A 68 -22.96 3.39 9.72
N THR A 69 -23.29 2.12 9.98
CA THR A 69 -24.43 1.81 10.83
C THR A 69 -24.00 1.83 12.30
N TYR A 70 -24.36 2.91 12.99
CA TYR A 70 -24.23 3.01 14.44
C TYR A 70 -25.53 2.59 15.12
N ILE A 71 -25.55 1.38 15.69
CA ILE A 71 -26.67 0.88 16.50
C ILE A 71 -26.50 1.39 17.92
N CYS A 72 -27.37 2.30 18.32
CA CYS A 72 -27.31 3.00 19.60
C CYS A 72 -28.34 2.42 20.57
N ALA A 73 -27.91 2.01 21.76
CA ALA A 73 -28.79 1.61 22.84
C ALA A 73 -28.84 2.71 23.92
N ILE A 74 -30.03 3.26 24.16
CA ILE A 74 -30.26 4.42 25.04
C ILE A 74 -31.08 4.00 26.25
N VAL A 75 -30.61 4.35 27.46
CA VAL A 75 -31.32 4.13 28.74
C VAL A 75 -31.37 5.42 29.52
N ASN A 76 -32.54 5.77 30.06
CA ASN A 76 -32.73 6.99 30.84
C ASN A 76 -32.19 8.25 30.12
N HIS A 77 -32.43 8.34 28.80
CA HIS A 77 -31.93 9.40 27.92
C HIS A 77 -30.39 9.52 27.83
N LYS A 78 -29.66 8.48 28.21
CA LYS A 78 -28.20 8.39 28.06
C LYS A 78 -27.83 7.21 27.17
N LEU A 79 -26.79 7.40 26.39
CA LEU A 79 -26.25 6.34 25.55
C LEU A 79 -25.54 5.33 26.45
N ALA A 80 -25.98 4.08 26.44
CA ALA A 80 -25.34 3.02 27.22
C ALA A 80 -24.34 2.23 26.37
N TYR A 81 -24.62 2.14 25.07
CA TYR A 81 -23.87 1.30 24.15
C TYR A 81 -24.03 1.78 22.71
N VAL A 82 -22.97 1.63 21.94
CA VAL A 82 -23.00 1.76 20.48
C VAL A 82 -22.28 0.60 19.85
N ARG A 83 -22.87 0.04 18.79
CA ARG A 83 -22.18 -0.83 17.85
C ARG A 83 -22.00 -0.11 16.52
N ASN A 84 -20.75 0.07 16.08
CA ASN A 84 -20.43 0.44 14.71
C ASN A 84 -20.25 -0.84 13.89
N ALA A 85 -21.24 -1.20 13.07
CA ALA A 85 -21.25 -2.45 12.32
C ALA A 85 -20.70 -2.26 10.90
N PHE A 86 -19.67 -3.05 10.56
CA PHE A 86 -19.10 -3.16 9.20
C PHE A 86 -19.54 -4.46 8.50
N GLY A 87 -20.14 -5.37 9.27
CA GLY A 87 -20.70 -6.64 8.83
C GLY A 87 -21.35 -7.38 10.01
N PRO A 88 -21.89 -8.59 9.79
CA PRO A 88 -22.56 -9.37 10.84
C PRO A 88 -21.65 -9.68 12.03
N ASP A 89 -20.38 -10.01 11.74
CA ASP A 89 -19.40 -10.44 12.72
C ASP A 89 -18.22 -9.47 12.89
N THR A 90 -18.19 -8.37 12.13
CA THR A 90 -17.14 -7.34 12.22
C THR A 90 -17.72 -6.01 12.66
N TYR A 91 -17.36 -5.60 13.87
CA TYR A 91 -17.91 -4.38 14.47
C TYR A 91 -17.03 -3.82 15.58
N TYR A 92 -17.27 -2.56 15.92
CA TYR A 92 -16.74 -1.93 17.11
C TYR A 92 -17.86 -1.76 18.13
N ASP A 93 -17.65 -2.30 19.33
CA ASP A 93 -18.55 -2.12 20.46
C ASP A 93 -17.99 -1.07 21.40
N SER A 94 -18.78 -0.02 21.62
CA SER A 94 -18.49 1.09 22.52
C SER A 94 -19.44 1.06 23.71
N PHE A 95 -18.90 0.90 24.92
CA PHE A 95 -19.66 0.91 26.17
C PHE A 95 -19.49 2.23 26.90
N PHE A 96 -20.59 2.77 27.41
CA PHE A 96 -20.61 4.04 28.12
C PHE A 96 -20.91 3.83 29.60
N SER A 97 -20.14 4.47 30.47
CA SER A 97 -20.46 4.54 31.89
C SER A 97 -20.38 5.96 32.42
N TYR A 98 -21.34 6.31 33.27
CA TYR A 98 -21.48 7.64 33.84
C TYR A 98 -21.40 7.54 35.36
N ASP A 99 -20.33 8.08 35.94
CA ASP A 99 -20.22 8.37 37.36
C ASP A 99 -20.35 9.89 37.56
N ASN A 100 -20.78 10.35 38.74
CA ASN A 100 -21.25 11.73 38.98
C ASN A 100 -20.54 12.84 38.16
N ASN A 101 -19.20 12.81 38.11
CA ASN A 101 -18.38 13.79 37.40
C ASN A 101 -17.52 13.18 36.28
N GLU A 102 -17.71 11.91 35.93
CA GLU A 102 -16.91 11.20 34.94
C GLU A 102 -17.77 10.48 33.91
N THR A 103 -17.35 10.50 32.67
CA THR A 103 -17.92 9.67 31.60
C THR A 103 -16.82 8.88 30.97
N TRP A 104 -17.04 7.58 30.81
CA TRP A 104 -16.09 6.70 30.17
C TRP A 104 -16.72 6.13 28.90
N ARG A 105 -15.91 6.00 27.85
CA ARG A 105 -16.19 5.20 26.65
C ARG A 105 -15.13 4.12 26.55
N LEU A 106 -15.56 2.87 26.44
CA LEU A 106 -14.72 1.69 26.34
C LEU A 106 -14.97 1.05 24.99
N GLU A 107 -13.98 1.05 24.11
CA GLU A 107 -14.14 0.55 22.75
C GLU A 107 -13.34 -0.72 22.50
N ILE A 108 -14.00 -1.70 21.91
CA ILE A 108 -13.43 -2.97 21.51
C ILE A 108 -13.76 -3.24 20.05
N TYR A 109 -12.80 -3.80 19.33
CA TYR A 109 -13.00 -4.32 18.00
C TYR A 109 -13.26 -5.81 18.10
N VAL A 110 -14.28 -6.27 17.37
CA VAL A 110 -14.66 -7.68 17.28
C VAL A 110 -14.68 -8.06 15.81
N ASN A 111 -14.04 -9.18 15.50
CA ASN A 111 -14.12 -9.85 14.21
C ASN A 111 -14.13 -11.37 14.42
N GLU A 112 -14.14 -12.13 13.33
CA GLU A 112 -14.09 -13.60 13.36
C GLU A 112 -12.85 -14.15 14.08
N GLN A 113 -11.71 -13.44 14.02
CA GLN A 113 -10.44 -13.85 14.63
C GLN A 113 -10.39 -13.60 16.15
N GLY A 114 -11.27 -12.76 16.67
CA GLY A 114 -11.40 -12.54 18.10
C GLY A 114 -11.72 -11.09 18.48
N LYS A 115 -11.23 -10.68 19.66
CA LYS A 115 -11.56 -9.40 20.29
C LYS A 115 -10.28 -8.65 20.63
N LYS A 116 -10.18 -7.39 20.23
CA LYS A 116 -9.03 -6.52 20.49
C LYS A 116 -9.50 -5.22 21.16
N PRO A 117 -8.87 -4.76 22.26
CA PRO A 117 -9.19 -3.44 22.83
C PRO A 117 -8.70 -2.35 21.87
N VAL A 118 -9.53 -1.34 21.60
CA VAL A 118 -9.20 -0.27 20.66
C VAL A 118 -8.76 0.96 21.43
N LYS A 119 -9.63 1.46 22.30
CA LYS A 119 -9.34 2.62 23.16
C LYS A 119 -10.22 2.67 24.39
N VAL A 120 -9.73 3.36 25.40
CA VAL A 120 -10.46 3.76 26.60
C VAL A 120 -10.38 5.26 26.72
N GLU A 121 -11.54 5.89 26.78
CA GLU A 121 -11.70 7.33 26.91
C GLU A 121 -12.36 7.66 28.25
N ARG A 122 -11.95 8.79 28.84
CA ARG A 122 -12.51 9.33 30.08
C ARG A 122 -12.62 10.84 29.99
N LEU A 123 -13.85 11.35 30.08
CA LEU A 123 -14.16 12.77 30.22
C LEU A 123 -14.52 13.09 31.67
N ILE A 124 -13.77 13.99 32.29
CA ILE A 124 -13.94 14.47 33.67
C ILE A 124 -14.60 15.86 33.62
N ARG A 125 -15.59 16.09 34.48
CA ARG A 125 -16.32 17.35 34.62
C ARG A 125 -16.22 17.92 36.03
N ASP A 126 -16.40 19.23 36.17
CA ASP A 126 -16.50 19.89 37.47
C ASP A 126 -17.90 19.74 38.08
N GLU A 127 -18.10 20.32 39.27
CA GLU A 127 -19.39 20.33 39.98
C GLU A 127 -20.52 21.06 39.24
N ASN A 128 -20.19 21.89 38.26
CA ASN A 128 -21.13 22.62 37.41
C ASN A 128 -21.38 21.89 36.08
N GLY A 129 -20.74 20.74 35.85
CA GLY A 129 -20.84 19.96 34.63
C GLY A 129 -19.95 20.46 33.48
N ALA A 130 -19.01 21.37 33.73
CA ALA A 130 -18.07 21.85 32.71
C ALA A 130 -16.92 20.84 32.52
N ASN A 131 -16.45 20.65 31.28
CA ASN A 131 -15.38 19.69 30.97
C ASN A 131 -14.05 20.18 31.56
N VAL A 132 -13.39 19.35 32.36
CA VAL A 132 -12.12 19.70 33.03
C VAL A 132 -10.95 18.97 32.38
N SER A 133 -11.12 17.69 32.04
CA SER A 133 -10.09 16.94 31.35
C SER A 133 -10.68 15.81 30.52
N PHE A 134 -10.09 15.53 29.38
CA PHE A 134 -10.34 14.34 28.57
C PHE A 134 -9.06 13.53 28.49
N GLU A 135 -9.15 12.24 28.82
CA GLU A 135 -8.03 11.31 28.75
C GLU A 135 -8.41 10.17 27.82
N THR A 136 -7.47 9.75 26.97
CA THR A 136 -7.62 8.55 26.17
C THR A 136 -6.37 7.67 26.27
N TYR A 137 -6.58 6.36 26.22
CA TYR A 137 -5.53 5.36 26.16
C TYR A 137 -5.86 4.36 25.07
N SER A 138 -4.93 4.15 24.14
CA SER A 138 -5.04 3.20 23.03
C SER A 138 -3.73 2.43 22.86
N GLU A 139 -3.65 1.58 21.83
CA GLU A 139 -2.39 0.92 21.47
C GLU A 139 -1.29 1.87 21.02
N HIS A 140 -1.66 3.12 20.68
CA HIS A 140 -0.75 4.20 20.30
C HIS A 140 -0.28 5.02 21.50
N GLY A 141 -0.77 4.74 22.70
CA GLY A 141 -0.32 5.39 23.93
C GLY A 141 -1.42 6.21 24.61
N TYR A 142 -0.98 7.17 25.42
CA TYR A 142 -1.83 7.97 26.30
C TYR A 142 -1.92 9.41 25.80
N GLN A 143 -3.13 9.94 25.74
CA GLN A 143 -3.36 11.35 25.46
C GLN A 143 -4.19 11.97 26.59
N LYS A 144 -3.88 13.22 26.93
CA LYS A 144 -4.60 13.98 27.94
C LYS A 144 -4.80 15.40 27.45
N PHE A 145 -6.03 15.87 27.55
CA PHE A 145 -6.42 17.24 27.32
C PHE A 145 -6.93 17.81 28.65
N ASP A 146 -6.41 18.97 29.05
CA ASP A 146 -6.88 19.74 30.19
C ASP A 146 -7.56 21.01 29.69
N TYR A 147 -8.75 21.28 30.21
CA TYR A 147 -9.64 22.34 29.75
C TYR A 147 -9.71 23.46 30.79
N LYS A 148 -9.45 24.69 30.36
CA LYS A 148 -9.56 25.89 31.20
C LYS A 148 -10.45 26.93 30.54
N TYR A 149 -11.68 27.06 31.06
CA TYR A 149 -12.63 28.06 30.59
C TYR A 149 -12.17 29.48 30.91
N THR A 150 -12.39 30.38 29.97
CA THR A 150 -12.08 31.81 30.02
C THR A 150 -13.32 32.61 29.63
N PRO A 151 -13.36 33.93 29.87
CA PRO A 151 -14.51 34.75 29.44
C PRO A 151 -14.75 34.79 27.93
N THR A 152 -13.74 34.43 27.12
CA THR A 152 -13.77 34.52 25.64
C THR A 152 -13.77 33.15 24.96
N GLY A 153 -13.82 32.05 25.72
CA GLY A 153 -13.70 30.70 25.18
C GLY A 153 -12.98 29.75 26.14
N LEU A 154 -12.15 28.87 25.60
CA LEU A 154 -11.51 27.78 26.33
C LEU A 154 -10.04 27.64 25.90
N ASN A 155 -9.15 27.50 26.88
CA ASN A 155 -7.76 27.09 26.61
C ASN A 155 -7.62 25.60 26.88
N ILE A 156 -6.99 24.88 25.97
CA ILE A 156 -6.74 23.44 26.05
C ILE A 156 -5.23 23.23 26.15
N SER A 157 -4.79 22.39 27.08
CA SER A 157 -3.43 21.86 27.10
C SER A 157 -3.49 20.38 26.80
N ALA A 158 -2.83 19.95 25.73
CA ALA A 158 -2.79 18.56 25.31
C ALA A 158 -1.39 17.98 25.57
N ALA A 159 -1.34 16.80 26.17
CA ALA A 159 -0.13 16.03 26.38
C ALA A 159 -0.30 14.66 25.73
N TYR A 160 0.68 14.27 24.92
CA TYR A 160 0.73 12.99 24.23
C TYR A 160 1.94 12.20 24.69
N PHE A 161 1.72 10.93 25.04
CA PHE A 161 2.76 9.99 25.42
C PHE A 161 2.64 8.71 24.59
N ASP A 162 3.59 8.49 23.68
CA ASP A 162 3.71 7.26 22.92
C ASP A 162 4.47 6.22 23.75
N SER A 163 3.74 5.17 24.17
CA SER A 163 4.30 4.08 24.97
C SER A 163 5.31 3.19 24.22
N LYS A 164 5.28 3.15 22.88
CA LYS A 164 6.18 2.33 22.04
C LYS A 164 7.49 3.07 21.73
N HIS A 165 7.41 4.38 21.48
CA HIS A 165 8.56 5.19 21.07
C HIS A 165 9.12 6.11 22.16
N ASN A 166 8.53 6.09 23.37
CA ASN A 166 8.89 6.97 24.49
C ASN A 166 8.91 8.46 24.10
N HIS A 167 8.02 8.83 23.18
CA HIS A 167 7.91 10.19 22.68
C HIS A 167 6.90 10.97 23.51
N HIS A 168 7.26 12.20 23.88
CA HIS A 168 6.39 13.10 24.64
C HIS A 168 6.23 14.41 23.88
N MET A 169 4.98 14.78 23.60
CA MET A 169 4.64 16.01 22.90
C MET A 169 3.58 16.76 23.69
N ASP A 170 3.85 18.05 23.92
CA ASP A 170 2.90 18.97 24.54
C ASP A 170 2.43 19.99 23.50
N ARG A 171 1.11 20.18 23.41
CA ARG A 171 0.45 21.15 22.53
C ARG A 171 -0.48 22.04 23.34
N GLN A 172 -0.69 23.25 22.87
CA GLN A 172 -1.67 24.17 23.44
C GLN A 172 -2.66 24.60 22.38
N PHE A 173 -3.93 24.68 22.75
CA PHE A 173 -4.98 25.17 21.88
C PHE A 173 -5.77 26.28 22.56
N GLN A 174 -6.31 27.19 21.75
CA GLN A 174 -7.31 28.15 22.16
C GLN A 174 -8.56 27.97 21.30
N VAL A 175 -9.67 27.66 21.95
CA VAL A 175 -10.99 27.52 21.35
C VAL A 175 -11.78 28.77 21.67
N LEU A 176 -12.18 29.53 20.65
CA LEU A 176 -13.08 30.66 20.80
C LEU A 176 -14.53 30.15 20.69
N ILE A 177 -15.38 30.56 21.62
CA ILE A 177 -16.77 30.08 21.73
C ILE A 177 -17.71 31.29 21.65
N ASP A 178 -18.71 31.21 20.77
CA ASP A 178 -19.85 32.12 20.78
C ASP A 178 -20.82 31.67 21.87
N TYR A 179 -20.83 32.37 23.00
CA TYR A 179 -21.71 32.05 24.13
C TYR A 179 -23.18 32.38 23.88
N THR A 180 -23.55 33.00 22.74
CA THR A 180 -24.97 33.23 22.42
C THR A 180 -25.68 31.96 21.97
N ASP A 181 -24.97 31.08 21.26
CA ASP A 181 -25.46 29.78 20.80
C ASP A 181 -24.64 28.58 21.34
N ASN A 182 -23.61 28.84 22.15
CA ASN A 182 -22.64 27.88 22.68
C ASN A 182 -21.89 27.07 21.61
N SER A 183 -21.67 27.66 20.43
CA SER A 183 -20.91 27.03 19.36
C SER A 183 -19.44 27.45 19.37
N VAL A 184 -18.57 26.58 18.84
CA VAL A 184 -17.18 26.95 18.57
C VAL A 184 -17.14 27.92 17.40
N GLU A 185 -16.53 29.09 17.58
CA GLU A 185 -16.23 30.02 16.49
C GLU A 185 -14.97 29.60 15.74
N SER A 186 -13.90 29.30 16.48
CA SER A 186 -12.63 28.85 15.90
C SER A 186 -11.78 28.08 16.91
N ILE A 187 -10.86 27.27 16.39
CA ILE A 187 -9.83 26.56 17.17
C ILE A 187 -8.47 26.98 16.64
N LEU A 188 -7.58 27.41 17.53
CA LEU A 188 -6.21 27.82 17.22
C LEU A 188 -5.24 26.88 17.95
N GLU A 189 -4.28 26.27 17.25
CA GLU A 189 -3.07 25.72 17.86
C GLU A 189 -2.13 26.85 18.24
N ILE A 190 -1.53 26.78 19.43
CA ILE A 190 -0.58 27.74 19.95
C ILE A 190 0.76 27.04 20.08
N GLU A 191 1.70 27.38 19.20
CA GLU A 191 3.10 26.98 19.31
C GLU A 191 3.95 28.21 19.61
N ASN A 192 4.45 28.33 20.85
CA ASN A 192 5.23 29.47 21.34
C ASN A 192 4.49 30.83 21.18
N THR A 193 4.66 31.50 20.03
CA THR A 193 4.07 32.80 19.68
C THR A 193 3.30 32.77 18.36
N SER A 194 3.32 31.66 17.62
CA SER A 194 2.53 31.47 16.41
C SER A 194 1.18 30.84 16.77
N HIS A 195 0.16 31.21 16.00
CA HIS A 195 -1.16 30.61 16.08
C HIS A 195 -1.47 29.97 14.73
N THR A 196 -1.81 28.69 14.73
CA THR A 196 -2.26 27.96 13.54
C THR A 196 -3.77 27.77 13.67
N LEU A 197 -4.56 28.23 12.70
CA LEU A 197 -6.00 27.96 12.68
C LEU A 197 -6.19 26.46 12.39
N ILE A 198 -7.09 25.80 13.11
CA ILE A 198 -7.45 24.39 12.92
C ILE A 198 -8.92 24.26 12.50
N TYR A 199 -9.77 25.14 13.00
CA TYR A 199 -11.19 25.16 12.67
C TYR A 199 -11.71 26.59 12.62
N ASP A 200 -12.62 26.87 11.68
CA ASP A 200 -13.34 28.12 11.55
C ASP A 200 -14.80 27.87 11.17
N LYS A 201 -15.72 28.24 12.07
CA LYS A 201 -17.18 28.10 11.87
C LYS A 201 -17.67 28.84 10.63
N THR A 202 -17.05 29.95 10.26
CA THR A 202 -17.44 30.74 9.10
C THR A 202 -17.13 30.00 7.80
N LEU A 203 -15.99 29.31 7.73
CA LEU A 203 -15.62 28.46 6.59
C LEU A 203 -16.50 27.21 6.54
N ALA A 204 -16.65 26.53 7.68
CA ALA A 204 -17.46 25.31 7.78
C ALA A 204 -18.92 25.49 7.32
N ASN A 205 -19.49 26.70 7.52
CA ASN A 205 -20.86 27.04 7.12
C ASN A 205 -20.95 27.87 5.84
N ALA A 206 -19.83 28.20 5.20
CA ALA A 206 -19.83 28.98 3.97
C ALA A 206 -20.44 28.17 2.82
N PRO A 207 -21.15 28.81 1.87
CA PRO A 207 -21.57 28.13 0.64
C PRO A 207 -20.38 27.57 -0.12
N ILE A 208 -20.50 26.34 -0.60
CA ILE A 208 -19.43 25.65 -1.32
C ILE A 208 -18.86 26.45 -2.51
N GLU A 209 -19.70 27.21 -3.21
CA GLU A 209 -19.28 28.06 -4.32
C GLU A 209 -18.35 29.22 -3.91
N ASP A 210 -18.53 29.73 -2.70
CA ASP A 210 -17.69 30.80 -2.17
C ASP A 210 -16.37 30.23 -1.63
N LEU A 211 -16.42 29.04 -1.01
CA LEU A 211 -15.23 28.29 -0.64
C LEU A 211 -14.38 27.91 -1.85
N LEU A 212 -14.98 27.40 -2.93
CA LEU A 212 -14.26 27.07 -4.16
C LEU A 212 -13.53 28.29 -4.74
N LYS A 213 -14.15 29.48 -4.75
CA LYS A 213 -13.47 30.72 -5.18
C LYS A 213 -12.31 31.11 -4.27
N HIS A 214 -12.47 30.89 -2.96
CA HIS A 214 -11.42 31.18 -1.99
C HIS A 214 -10.23 30.23 -2.20
N VAL A 215 -10.51 28.93 -2.33
CA VAL A 215 -9.53 27.87 -2.63
C VAL A 215 -8.79 28.16 -3.93
N GLN A 216 -9.50 28.53 -5.00
CA GLN A 216 -8.89 28.92 -6.27
C GLN A 216 -7.88 30.06 -6.09
N SER A 217 -8.28 31.11 -5.36
CA SER A 217 -7.43 32.29 -5.13
C SER A 217 -6.22 31.96 -4.25
N SER A 218 -6.44 31.15 -3.21
CA SER A 218 -5.42 30.67 -2.28
C SER A 218 -4.36 29.84 -3.01
N ILE A 219 -4.75 28.79 -3.74
CA ILE A 219 -3.82 27.92 -4.49
C ILE A 219 -2.97 28.74 -5.47
N VAL A 220 -3.61 29.60 -6.28
CA VAL A 220 -2.89 30.48 -7.22
C VAL A 220 -1.87 31.35 -6.48
N GLN A 221 -2.25 31.93 -5.35
CA GLN A 221 -1.38 32.83 -4.60
C GLN A 221 -0.23 32.08 -3.93
N THR A 222 -0.49 30.92 -3.33
CA THR A 222 0.52 30.07 -2.68
C THR A 222 1.55 29.60 -3.69
N ILE A 223 1.12 29.00 -4.81
CA ILE A 223 2.03 28.56 -5.88
C ILE A 223 2.90 29.71 -6.38
N LEU A 224 2.32 30.87 -6.68
CA LEU A 224 3.08 32.02 -7.16
C LEU A 224 4.08 32.55 -6.13
N THR A 225 3.71 32.52 -4.84
CA THR A 225 4.55 33.00 -3.74
C THR A 225 5.72 32.04 -3.50
N GLU A 226 5.47 30.74 -3.46
CA GLU A 226 6.50 29.73 -3.24
C GLU A 226 7.46 29.64 -4.43
N LEU A 227 6.98 29.72 -5.67
CA LEU A 227 7.84 29.81 -6.86
C LEU A 227 8.64 31.12 -6.93
N GLU A 228 8.19 32.21 -6.30
CA GLU A 228 8.99 33.44 -6.18
C GLU A 228 10.10 33.27 -5.14
N LYS A 229 9.83 32.53 -4.05
CA LYS A 229 10.79 32.23 -2.99
C LYS A 229 11.81 31.16 -3.38
N SER A 230 11.44 30.24 -4.26
CA SER A 230 12.26 29.11 -4.68
C SER A 230 13.60 29.52 -5.31
N HIS A 231 14.50 28.55 -5.42
CA HIS A 231 15.80 28.70 -6.06
C HIS A 231 15.62 28.92 -7.57
N GLU A 232 16.63 29.50 -8.23
CA GLU A 232 16.58 29.72 -9.68
C GLU A 232 16.53 28.38 -10.42
N ILE A 233 15.53 28.21 -11.29
CA ILE A 233 15.39 27.03 -12.15
C ILE A 233 16.18 27.30 -13.43
N GLU A 234 17.26 26.54 -13.64
CA GLU A 234 18.16 26.73 -14.79
C GLU A 234 17.52 26.28 -16.12
N SER A 235 16.64 25.26 -16.07
CA SER A 235 15.91 24.74 -17.23
C SER A 235 14.90 25.76 -17.77
N GLN A 236 14.68 25.75 -19.08
CA GLN A 236 13.53 26.44 -19.67
C GLN A 236 12.27 25.57 -19.46
N ILE A 237 11.23 26.15 -18.88
CA ILE A 237 9.99 25.45 -18.53
C ILE A 237 8.91 25.71 -19.60
N ASP A 238 8.32 24.64 -20.11
CA ASP A 238 7.30 24.65 -21.16
C ASP A 238 5.90 24.40 -20.61
N TYR A 239 5.76 23.72 -19.46
CA TYR A 239 4.45 23.52 -18.87
C TYR A 239 4.49 23.27 -17.37
N MET A 240 3.32 23.48 -16.77
CA MET A 240 3.00 23.17 -15.38
C MET A 240 1.79 22.25 -15.36
N LEU A 241 1.86 21.19 -14.55
CA LEU A 241 0.75 20.28 -14.32
C LEU A 241 0.31 20.37 -12.86
N LEU A 242 -0.98 20.55 -12.63
CA LEU A 242 -1.63 20.37 -11.33
C LEU A 242 -2.28 18.98 -11.30
N GLU A 243 -1.96 18.15 -10.32
CA GLU A 243 -2.56 16.82 -10.18
C GLU A 243 -3.40 16.75 -8.91
N TYR A 244 -4.59 16.16 -9.02
CA TYR A 244 -5.55 16.04 -7.92
C TYR A 244 -6.28 14.69 -7.97
N THR A 245 -6.95 14.33 -6.87
CA THR A 245 -7.84 13.17 -6.75
C THR A 245 -9.23 13.60 -6.32
N MET A 246 -10.28 12.82 -6.61
CA MET A 246 -11.63 13.18 -6.16
C MET A 246 -11.86 12.93 -4.66
N GLN A 247 -11.08 12.07 -4.01
CA GLN A 247 -11.20 11.80 -2.57
C GLN A 247 -10.69 12.97 -1.71
N HIS A 248 -9.66 13.66 -2.19
CA HIS A 248 -9.08 14.86 -1.58
C HIS A 248 -8.62 15.83 -2.68
N PRO A 249 -9.54 16.59 -3.28
CA PRO A 249 -9.24 17.40 -4.45
C PRO A 249 -8.40 18.64 -4.17
N PHE A 250 -8.25 19.07 -2.91
CA PHE A 250 -7.43 20.24 -2.57
C PHE A 250 -6.55 20.01 -1.34
N PRO A 251 -5.36 20.62 -1.26
CA PRO A 251 -4.65 21.28 -2.37
C PRO A 251 -4.16 20.25 -3.42
N PRO A 252 -3.83 20.68 -4.65
CA PRO A 252 -3.19 19.81 -5.64
C PRO A 252 -1.71 19.60 -5.32
N THR A 253 -1.15 18.53 -5.85
CA THR A 253 0.30 18.48 -6.14
C THR A 253 0.56 19.18 -7.47
N PHE A 254 1.78 19.65 -7.70
CA PHE A 254 2.12 20.20 -9.02
C PHE A 254 3.54 19.92 -9.44
N ALA A 255 3.76 19.94 -10.75
CA ALA A 255 5.07 19.78 -11.35
C ALA A 255 5.34 20.80 -12.47
N LEU A 256 6.63 21.05 -12.72
CA LEU A 256 7.13 21.88 -13.81
C LEU A 256 8.06 21.05 -14.69
N ASP A 257 7.95 21.18 -16.00
CA ASP A 257 8.90 20.55 -16.92
C ASP A 257 9.07 21.32 -18.24
N SER A 258 10.15 21.02 -18.92
CA SER A 258 10.33 21.21 -20.35
C SER A 258 9.55 20.16 -21.14
N GLN A 259 9.09 20.51 -22.35
CA GLN A 259 8.32 19.60 -23.19
C GLN A 259 9.20 18.40 -23.58
N PRO A 260 8.83 17.16 -23.23
CA PRO A 260 9.58 16.01 -23.67
C PRO A 260 9.44 15.84 -25.18
N VAL A 261 10.52 15.37 -25.82
CA VAL A 261 10.46 14.93 -27.21
C VAL A 261 9.73 13.58 -27.23
N LEU A 262 8.44 13.60 -27.54
CA LEU A 262 7.67 12.38 -27.77
C LEU A 262 8.27 11.61 -28.95
N ASN A 263 8.59 10.34 -28.75
CA ASN A 263 9.04 9.45 -29.81
C ASN A 263 7.88 9.09 -30.74
N GLU A 264 8.22 8.64 -31.93
CA GLU A 264 7.22 8.12 -32.86
C GLU A 264 6.52 6.89 -32.26
N GLY A 265 5.24 7.03 -31.92
CA GLY A 265 4.45 5.97 -31.30
C GLY A 265 4.10 6.20 -29.82
N ASP A 266 4.58 7.28 -29.21
CA ASP A 266 4.21 7.65 -27.84
C ASP A 266 2.79 8.24 -27.78
N TYR A 267 2.09 8.03 -26.67
CA TYR A 267 0.77 8.61 -26.45
C TYR A 267 0.88 10.15 -26.36
N PRO A 268 0.14 10.92 -27.18
CA PRO A 268 0.31 12.37 -27.25
C PRO A 268 0.10 13.15 -25.94
N LEU A 269 -0.63 12.58 -24.98
CA LEU A 269 -0.87 13.19 -23.67
C LEU A 269 -0.06 12.52 -22.54
N GLY A 270 0.76 11.51 -22.85
CA GLY A 270 1.54 10.76 -21.86
C GLY A 270 2.59 11.58 -21.12
N MET A 271 2.90 12.79 -21.60
CA MET A 271 3.80 13.74 -20.93
C MET A 271 3.18 14.42 -19.69
N TYR A 272 1.86 14.31 -19.48
CA TYR A 272 1.18 14.91 -18.33
C TYR A 272 1.11 13.91 -17.17
N ASN A 273 2.24 13.65 -16.53
CA ASN A 273 2.34 12.83 -15.33
C ASN A 273 3.24 13.52 -14.30
N ALA A 274 2.67 14.05 -13.22
CA ALA A 274 3.41 14.92 -12.31
C ALA A 274 4.64 14.24 -11.67
N PRO A 275 4.60 12.96 -11.26
CA PRO A 275 5.76 12.26 -10.70
C PRO A 275 6.91 12.01 -11.69
N ASP A 276 6.64 11.99 -13.01
CA ASP A 276 7.66 11.76 -14.04
C ASP A 276 8.33 13.07 -14.49
N MET A 277 7.84 14.23 -14.02
CA MET A 277 8.29 15.55 -14.44
C MET A 277 9.50 16.02 -13.64
N GLN A 278 10.37 16.79 -14.29
CA GLN A 278 11.68 17.19 -13.74
C GLN A 278 11.63 17.86 -12.36
N TYR A 279 10.61 18.68 -12.08
CA TYR A 279 10.50 19.41 -10.83
C TYR A 279 9.14 19.16 -10.20
N PHE A 280 9.08 18.26 -9.22
CA PHE A 280 7.84 17.85 -8.57
C PHE A 280 7.69 18.47 -7.16
N SER A 281 6.47 18.86 -6.78
CA SER A 281 6.21 19.56 -5.50
C SER A 281 6.45 18.73 -4.24
N GLU A 282 6.47 17.39 -4.36
CA GLU A 282 6.76 16.53 -3.21
C GLU A 282 8.24 16.17 -3.06
N GLU A 283 9.07 16.50 -4.07
CA GLU A 283 10.50 16.17 -4.07
C GLU A 283 11.38 17.43 -4.17
N ASP A 284 11.25 18.18 -5.27
CA ASP A 284 12.18 19.26 -5.64
C ASP A 284 11.64 20.67 -5.35
N LEU A 285 10.32 20.86 -5.45
CA LEU A 285 9.65 22.14 -5.27
C LEU A 285 8.95 22.18 -3.92
N VAL A 286 9.67 22.57 -2.86
CA VAL A 286 9.05 22.74 -1.53
C VAL A 286 7.96 23.81 -1.59
N VAL A 287 6.70 23.39 -1.52
CA VAL A 287 5.54 24.28 -1.47
C VAL A 287 4.77 24.00 -0.20
N ASP A 288 4.56 25.07 0.56
CA ASP A 288 3.85 25.05 1.82
C ASP A 288 2.41 25.55 1.63
N PHE A 289 1.47 24.60 1.61
CA PHE A 289 0.04 24.86 1.60
C PHE A 289 -0.57 24.97 3.00
N ASP A 290 0.22 24.80 4.07
CA ASP A 290 -0.29 24.67 5.44
C ASP A 290 -0.97 25.96 5.94
N ASN A 291 -0.58 27.11 5.39
CA ASN A 291 -1.17 28.41 5.72
C ASN A 291 -2.69 28.49 5.48
N ASP A 292 -3.21 27.69 4.55
CA ASP A 292 -4.64 27.62 4.22
C ASP A 292 -5.23 26.21 4.44
N SER A 293 -4.56 25.36 5.23
CA SER A 293 -5.00 23.98 5.53
C SER A 293 -6.47 23.87 5.95
N VAL A 294 -6.94 24.73 6.85
CA VAL A 294 -8.35 24.77 7.31
C VAL A 294 -9.34 25.03 6.18
N LEU A 295 -8.95 25.86 5.20
CA LEU A 295 -9.79 26.13 4.04
C LEU A 295 -9.91 24.86 3.18
N TYR A 296 -8.81 24.14 2.96
CA TYR A 296 -8.78 22.90 2.18
C TYR A 296 -9.54 21.78 2.89
N ASP A 297 -9.36 21.61 4.19
CA ASP A 297 -10.11 20.64 4.99
C ASP A 297 -11.61 20.91 4.93
N SER A 298 -12.01 22.18 5.12
CA SER A 298 -13.42 22.57 5.06
C SER A 298 -14.06 22.31 3.69
N ILE A 299 -13.37 22.63 2.58
CA ILE A 299 -13.95 22.40 1.24
C ILE A 299 -14.01 20.90 0.93
N ASN A 300 -12.98 20.13 1.29
CA ASN A 300 -12.92 18.69 1.03
C ASN A 300 -14.02 17.97 1.82
N SER A 301 -14.22 18.30 3.10
CA SER A 301 -15.32 17.75 3.89
C SER A 301 -16.69 18.07 3.28
N GLN A 302 -16.90 19.28 2.77
CA GLN A 302 -18.17 19.64 2.13
C GLN A 302 -18.37 18.93 0.78
N LEU A 303 -17.33 18.78 -0.03
CA LEU A 303 -17.40 18.02 -1.28
C LEU A 303 -17.69 16.55 -1.00
N ASN A 304 -17.01 15.97 0.00
CA ASN A 304 -17.23 14.59 0.43
C ASN A 304 -18.67 14.36 0.93
N ALA A 305 -19.29 15.36 1.56
CA ALA A 305 -20.68 15.30 1.99
C ALA A 305 -21.71 15.44 0.85
N LEU A 306 -21.29 15.82 -0.36
CA LEU A 306 -22.17 15.87 -1.54
C LEU A 306 -22.25 14.53 -2.28
N TYR A 307 -21.40 13.56 -1.96
CA TYR A 307 -21.51 12.20 -2.49
C TYR A 307 -22.64 11.46 -1.77
N ASP A 308 -23.57 10.89 -2.54
CA ASP A 308 -24.62 9.96 -2.06
C ASP A 308 -24.59 8.64 -2.86
N ASP A 309 -23.40 8.21 -3.27
CA ASP A 309 -23.10 7.06 -4.15
C ASP A 309 -23.89 7.01 -5.47
N SER A 310 -24.64 8.08 -5.82
CA SER A 310 -25.26 8.21 -7.13
C SER A 310 -24.30 8.78 -8.18
N ASP A 311 -24.37 8.23 -9.39
CA ASP A 311 -23.61 8.72 -10.55
C ASP A 311 -23.87 10.23 -10.81
N GLU A 312 -25.10 10.71 -10.57
CA GLU A 312 -25.46 12.12 -10.79
C GLU A 312 -24.79 13.06 -9.78
N ALA A 313 -24.77 12.69 -8.50
CA ALA A 313 -24.10 13.48 -7.46
C ALA A 313 -22.57 13.49 -7.65
N TYR A 314 -22.00 12.35 -8.04
CA TYR A 314 -20.60 12.25 -8.43
C TYR A 314 -20.27 13.19 -9.58
N GLU A 315 -21.05 13.14 -10.67
CA GLU A 315 -20.83 14.00 -11.84
C GLU A 315 -20.94 15.49 -11.50
N GLN A 316 -21.90 15.89 -10.68
CA GLN A 316 -22.03 17.29 -10.26
C GLN A 316 -20.84 17.77 -9.44
N THR A 317 -20.33 16.92 -8.53
CA THR A 317 -19.16 17.23 -7.70
C THR A 317 -17.88 17.27 -8.52
N ALA A 318 -17.66 16.27 -9.39
CA ALA A 318 -16.56 16.25 -10.36
C ALA A 318 -16.57 17.49 -11.26
N ASN A 319 -17.74 17.92 -11.75
CA ASN A 319 -17.86 19.14 -12.55
C ASN A 319 -17.49 20.41 -11.76
N ARG A 320 -17.82 20.49 -10.46
CA ARG A 320 -17.43 21.64 -9.60
C ARG A 320 -15.90 21.71 -9.45
N VAL A 321 -15.28 20.57 -9.14
CA VAL A 321 -13.82 20.45 -8.98
C VAL A 321 -13.11 20.76 -10.31
N PHE A 322 -13.56 20.18 -11.41
CA PHE A 322 -13.05 20.44 -12.76
C PHE A 322 -13.08 21.94 -13.10
N ASN A 323 -14.22 22.61 -12.86
CA ASN A 323 -14.37 24.03 -13.14
C ASN A 323 -13.45 24.90 -12.26
N ALA A 324 -13.25 24.51 -10.99
CA ALA A 324 -12.32 25.19 -10.11
C ALA A 324 -10.88 25.08 -10.60
N TYR A 325 -10.44 23.87 -10.98
CA TYR A 325 -9.11 23.65 -11.55
C TYR A 325 -8.91 24.35 -12.89
N ALA A 326 -9.92 24.40 -13.74
CA ALA A 326 -9.85 25.14 -14.99
C ALA A 326 -9.62 26.63 -14.72
N GLU A 327 -10.26 27.21 -13.70
CA GLU A 327 -10.05 28.61 -13.34
C GLU A 327 -8.67 28.85 -12.71
N ILE A 328 -8.18 27.95 -11.84
CA ILE A 328 -6.82 28.00 -11.29
C ILE A 328 -5.80 28.00 -12.44
N CYS A 329 -5.94 27.08 -13.40
CA CYS A 329 -5.07 26.99 -14.57
C CYS A 329 -5.10 28.28 -15.40
N ARG A 330 -6.27 28.88 -15.64
CA ARG A 330 -6.38 30.15 -16.37
C ARG A 330 -5.65 31.28 -15.67
N GLU A 331 -5.82 31.41 -14.36
CA GLU A 331 -5.18 32.48 -13.60
C GLU A 331 -3.66 32.28 -13.47
N LEU A 332 -3.17 31.04 -13.29
CA LEU A 332 -1.73 30.75 -13.30
C LEU A 332 -1.12 31.03 -14.69
N ASN A 333 -1.74 30.57 -15.78
CA ASN A 333 -1.31 30.87 -17.16
C ASN A 333 -1.13 32.37 -17.40
N LYS A 334 -2.03 33.19 -16.86
CA LYS A 334 -2.03 34.66 -17.01
C LYS A 334 -1.03 35.37 -16.11
N ARG A 335 -0.80 34.86 -14.89
CA ARG A 335 0.00 35.54 -13.85
C ARG A 335 1.47 35.09 -13.86
N MET A 336 1.75 33.80 -14.06
CA MET A 336 3.10 33.25 -13.99
C MET A 336 4.12 34.00 -14.86
N PRO A 337 3.86 34.29 -16.16
CA PRO A 337 4.82 34.99 -17.02
C PRO A 337 5.22 36.39 -16.53
N LYS A 338 4.41 36.99 -15.65
CA LYS A 338 4.65 38.33 -15.10
C LYS A 338 5.24 38.29 -13.69
N PHE A 339 4.93 37.24 -12.94
CA PHE A 339 5.18 37.16 -11.51
C PHE A 339 6.49 36.43 -11.21
N VAL A 340 6.74 35.32 -11.89
CA VAL A 340 7.88 34.46 -11.57
C VAL A 340 9.07 34.81 -12.46
N LYS A 341 9.98 35.65 -11.95
CA LYS A 341 11.17 36.11 -12.69
C LYS A 341 12.35 35.14 -12.65
N LYS A 342 12.33 34.19 -11.71
CA LYS A 342 13.40 33.21 -11.47
C LYS A 342 13.24 31.93 -12.30
N ILE A 343 12.15 31.80 -13.04
CA ILE A 343 11.88 30.65 -13.89
C ILE A 343 11.83 31.15 -15.33
N LYS A 344 12.64 30.56 -16.20
CA LYS A 344 12.64 30.88 -17.62
C LYS A 344 11.52 30.11 -18.30
N LEU A 345 10.40 30.78 -18.58
CA LEU A 345 9.28 30.18 -19.31
C LEU A 345 9.51 30.25 -20.83
N SER A 346 9.02 29.25 -21.56
CA SER A 346 8.99 29.30 -23.02
C SER A 346 7.84 30.14 -23.57
N ASP A 347 7.90 30.44 -24.88
CA ASP A 347 6.83 31.15 -25.58
C ASP A 347 5.54 30.31 -25.68
N GLU A 348 5.64 28.98 -25.54
CA GLU A 348 4.53 28.02 -25.60
C GLU A 348 4.06 27.56 -24.21
N PHE A 349 4.52 28.27 -23.16
CA PHE A 349 4.24 27.92 -21.76
C PHE A 349 2.75 27.76 -21.50
N HIS A 350 2.37 26.69 -20.80
CA HIS A 350 1.01 26.48 -20.38
C HIS A 350 0.85 25.74 -19.04
N VAL A 351 -0.28 25.99 -18.39
CA VAL A 351 -0.71 25.31 -17.17
C VAL A 351 -1.91 24.42 -17.48
N LEU A 352 -1.85 23.18 -17.02
CA LEU A 352 -2.91 22.17 -17.14
C LEU A 352 -3.20 21.55 -15.77
N ALA A 353 -4.37 20.94 -15.60
CA ALA A 353 -4.68 20.08 -14.48
C ALA A 353 -5.06 18.67 -14.95
N ARG A 354 -4.94 17.69 -14.06
CA ARG A 354 -5.30 16.28 -14.29
C ARG A 354 -5.88 15.67 -13.03
N ASP A 355 -6.97 14.93 -13.20
CA ASP A 355 -7.39 13.91 -12.25
C ASP A 355 -6.51 12.67 -12.41
N PHE A 356 -5.79 12.28 -11.34
CA PHE A 356 -4.87 11.15 -11.34
C PHE A 356 -5.55 9.85 -11.80
N GLU A 357 -6.77 9.59 -11.34
CA GLU A 357 -7.51 8.35 -11.61
C GLU A 357 -8.20 8.39 -12.98
N GLN A 358 -8.79 9.53 -13.34
CA GLN A 358 -9.58 9.63 -14.59
C GLN A 358 -8.76 9.94 -15.84
N CYS A 359 -7.56 10.52 -15.71
CA CYS A 359 -6.73 10.97 -16.84
C CYS A 359 -7.55 11.84 -17.83
N ASN A 360 -8.08 12.95 -17.33
CA ASN A 360 -9.01 13.83 -18.04
C ASN A 360 -8.33 15.03 -18.73
N GLU A 361 -7.06 14.91 -19.11
CA GLU A 361 -6.23 16.00 -19.63
C GLU A 361 -6.84 16.61 -20.89
N LEU A 362 -7.46 15.77 -21.73
CA LEU A 362 -8.11 16.19 -22.97
C LEU A 362 -9.26 17.19 -22.71
N ASP A 363 -9.99 17.03 -21.62
CA ASP A 363 -11.12 17.91 -21.30
C ASP A 363 -10.64 19.26 -20.78
N PHE A 364 -9.57 19.27 -19.97
CA PHE A 364 -8.86 20.50 -19.64
C PHE A 364 -8.29 21.18 -20.90
N ILE A 365 -7.72 20.41 -21.84
CA ILE A 365 -7.18 20.94 -23.10
C ILE A 365 -8.27 21.67 -23.91
N LYS A 366 -9.45 21.07 -24.04
CA LYS A 366 -10.59 21.67 -24.77
C LYS A 366 -11.05 22.99 -24.16
N VAL A 367 -10.90 23.14 -22.84
CA VAL A 367 -11.43 24.29 -22.10
C VAL A 367 -10.39 25.40 -21.89
N LEU A 368 -9.10 25.07 -21.91
CA LEU A 368 -8.01 26.00 -21.60
C LEU A 368 -7.29 26.55 -22.83
N PHE A 369 -7.31 25.84 -23.96
CA PHE A 369 -6.47 26.18 -25.12
C PHE A 369 -7.26 26.72 -26.32
N THR A 370 -6.54 27.28 -27.29
CA THR A 370 -7.13 27.77 -28.54
C THR A 370 -7.59 26.60 -29.41
N GLU A 371 -8.59 26.84 -30.26
CA GLU A 371 -9.05 25.81 -31.23
C GLU A 371 -7.92 25.27 -32.12
N GLU A 372 -6.89 26.08 -32.40
CA GLU A 372 -5.73 25.65 -33.18
C GLU A 372 -4.88 24.62 -32.43
N LYS A 373 -4.57 24.87 -31.16
CA LYS A 373 -3.82 23.94 -30.30
C LYS A 373 -4.64 22.68 -29.99
N ILE A 374 -5.96 22.83 -29.78
CA ILE A 374 -6.90 21.70 -29.65
C ILE A 374 -6.84 20.83 -30.90
N LYS A 375 -7.01 21.42 -32.10
CA LYS A 375 -6.96 20.66 -33.36
C LYS A 375 -5.61 19.98 -33.58
N ALA A 376 -4.50 20.62 -33.21
CA ALA A 376 -3.18 20.02 -33.33
C ALA A 376 -3.03 18.77 -32.44
N ILE A 377 -3.52 18.84 -31.20
CA ILE A 377 -3.53 17.71 -30.26
C ILE A 377 -4.50 16.63 -30.72
N GLU A 378 -5.72 16.99 -31.14
CA GLU A 378 -6.69 16.06 -31.72
C GLU A 378 -6.17 15.36 -32.97
N LEU A 379 -5.49 16.07 -33.88
CA LEU A 379 -4.84 15.48 -35.03
C LEU A 379 -3.70 14.53 -34.64
N SER A 380 -2.95 14.86 -33.58
CA SER A 380 -1.89 14.00 -33.05
C SER A 380 -2.47 12.74 -32.41
N LEU A 381 -3.58 12.86 -31.67
CA LEU A 381 -4.34 11.75 -31.12
C LEU A 381 -4.96 10.90 -32.23
N GLU A 382 -5.59 11.50 -33.25
CA GLU A 382 -6.10 10.78 -34.40
C GLU A 382 -4.99 10.07 -35.19
N ALA A 383 -3.82 10.70 -35.34
CA ALA A 383 -2.67 10.10 -36.01
C ALA A 383 -2.12 8.93 -35.19
N TYR A 384 -2.05 9.07 -33.88
CA TYR A 384 -1.73 8.00 -32.95
C TYR A 384 -2.74 6.86 -33.07
N GLU A 385 -4.03 7.14 -33.05
CA GLU A 385 -5.11 6.16 -33.21
C GLU A 385 -5.12 5.47 -34.59
N LYS A 386 -4.72 6.17 -35.65
CA LYS A 386 -4.60 5.62 -37.01
C LYS A 386 -3.32 4.80 -37.19
N LYS A 387 -2.23 5.15 -36.49
CA LYS A 387 -1.00 4.34 -36.44
C LYS A 387 -1.14 3.14 -35.52
N SER A 388 -2.00 3.23 -34.50
CA SER A 388 -2.37 2.13 -33.60
C SER A 388 -3.42 1.19 -34.19
N VAL A 389 -3.64 1.22 -35.51
CA VAL A 389 -4.39 0.14 -36.16
C VAL A 389 -3.50 -1.09 -36.04
N LEU A 390 -3.95 -2.06 -35.24
CA LEU A 390 -3.31 -3.35 -35.11
C LEU A 390 -2.93 -3.85 -36.50
N ASN A 391 -1.67 -4.23 -36.69
CA ASN A 391 -1.29 -4.91 -37.92
C ASN A 391 -2.12 -6.21 -38.06
N GLU A 392 -2.16 -6.81 -39.24
CA GLU A 392 -3.00 -7.99 -39.50
C GLU A 392 -2.74 -9.14 -38.49
N GLU A 393 -1.50 -9.27 -37.99
CA GLU A 393 -1.11 -10.29 -37.02
C GLU A 393 -1.66 -10.00 -35.62
N ASP A 394 -1.60 -8.75 -35.19
CA ASP A 394 -2.11 -8.33 -33.89
C ASP A 394 -3.64 -8.31 -33.86
N GLN A 395 -4.28 -7.92 -34.97
CA GLN A 395 -5.73 -8.02 -35.14
C GLN A 395 -6.18 -9.49 -35.04
N ALA A 396 -5.47 -10.42 -35.71
CA ALA A 396 -5.74 -11.85 -35.61
C ALA A 396 -5.51 -12.38 -34.17
N THR A 397 -4.56 -11.82 -33.43
CA THR A 397 -4.29 -12.19 -32.03
C THR A 397 -5.44 -11.77 -31.11
N LEU A 398 -5.95 -10.55 -31.27
CA LEU A 398 -7.12 -10.06 -30.53
C LEU A 398 -8.38 -10.89 -30.85
N GLU A 399 -8.66 -11.09 -32.15
CA GLU A 399 -9.81 -11.91 -32.58
C GLU A 399 -9.73 -13.34 -32.04
N ARG A 400 -8.53 -13.91 -31.96
CA ARG A 400 -8.31 -15.22 -31.33
C ARG A 400 -8.62 -15.18 -29.84
N LEU A 401 -8.13 -14.19 -29.09
CA LEU A 401 -8.42 -14.06 -27.65
C LEU A 401 -9.92 -13.95 -27.40
N GLU A 402 -10.60 -13.00 -28.07
CA GLU A 402 -12.03 -12.76 -27.88
C GLU A 402 -12.85 -14.01 -28.21
N LYS A 403 -12.52 -14.68 -29.32
CA LYS A 403 -13.16 -15.93 -29.72
C LYS A 403 -12.94 -17.04 -28.68
N THR A 404 -11.70 -17.25 -28.22
CA THR A 404 -11.39 -18.29 -27.23
C THR A 404 -12.09 -18.02 -25.91
N LEU A 405 -12.04 -16.78 -25.38
CA LEU A 405 -12.75 -16.44 -24.14
C LEU A 405 -14.26 -16.63 -24.26
N HIS A 406 -14.85 -16.24 -25.39
CA HIS A 406 -16.27 -16.46 -25.64
C HIS A 406 -16.64 -17.95 -25.67
N GLU A 407 -15.93 -18.75 -26.48
CA GLU A 407 -16.16 -20.20 -26.60
C GLU A 407 -15.94 -20.94 -25.27
N GLN A 408 -14.94 -20.54 -24.48
CA GLN A 408 -14.71 -21.14 -23.16
C GLN A 408 -15.72 -20.65 -22.12
N GLY A 409 -16.21 -19.41 -22.22
CA GLY A 409 -17.23 -18.87 -21.32
C GLY A 409 -18.54 -19.65 -21.37
N GLU A 410 -18.90 -20.19 -22.54
CA GLU A 410 -20.09 -21.04 -22.71
C GLU A 410 -19.97 -22.42 -22.03
N LYS A 411 -18.75 -22.85 -21.62
CA LYS A 411 -18.54 -24.18 -21.03
C LYS A 411 -18.96 -24.32 -19.58
N TYR A 412 -19.26 -23.23 -18.87
CA TYR A 412 -19.60 -23.28 -17.44
C TYR A 412 -20.67 -24.33 -17.11
N THR A 413 -21.80 -24.33 -17.84
CA THR A 413 -22.90 -25.28 -17.63
C THR A 413 -22.45 -26.73 -17.82
N HIS A 414 -21.60 -26.98 -18.81
CA HIS A 414 -21.06 -28.32 -19.08
C HIS A 414 -20.10 -28.78 -17.98
N LEU A 415 -19.21 -27.91 -17.51
CA LEU A 415 -18.27 -28.20 -16.42
C LEU A 415 -19.01 -28.50 -15.11
N LYS A 416 -20.05 -27.73 -14.79
CA LYS A 416 -20.96 -28.03 -13.66
C LYS A 416 -21.65 -29.38 -13.79
N GLN A 417 -22.11 -29.72 -14.99
CA GLN A 417 -22.74 -31.02 -15.23
C GLN A 417 -21.73 -32.17 -15.01
N ILE A 418 -20.50 -32.05 -15.54
CA ILE A 418 -19.43 -33.02 -15.30
C ILE A 418 -19.20 -33.20 -13.79
N LEU A 419 -19.10 -32.09 -13.05
CA LEU A 419 -18.90 -32.13 -11.60
C LEU A 419 -20.04 -32.85 -10.86
N GLN A 420 -21.29 -32.65 -11.29
CA GLN A 420 -22.48 -33.28 -10.70
C GLN A 420 -22.61 -34.77 -10.99
N GLU A 421 -22.09 -35.24 -12.13
CA GLU A 421 -22.12 -36.66 -12.52
C GLU A 421 -21.04 -37.49 -11.82
N LYS A 422 -20.03 -36.84 -11.24
CA LYS A 422 -18.88 -37.47 -10.59
C LYS A 422 -19.13 -37.71 -9.10
N THR A 423 -18.49 -38.73 -8.55
CA THR A 423 -18.49 -38.95 -7.09
C THR A 423 -17.37 -38.13 -6.47
N THR A 424 -17.73 -37.02 -5.82
CA THR A 424 -16.79 -36.06 -5.24
C THR A 424 -16.83 -36.05 -3.72
N SER A 425 -15.78 -35.50 -3.12
CA SER A 425 -15.71 -35.11 -1.71
C SER A 425 -15.26 -33.66 -1.60
N SER A 426 -15.83 -32.92 -0.64
CA SER A 426 -15.45 -31.53 -0.38
C SER A 426 -14.63 -31.39 0.89
N VAL A 427 -13.65 -30.49 0.88
CA VAL A 427 -12.97 -29.98 2.07
C VAL A 427 -12.90 -28.46 2.00
N TYR A 428 -12.80 -27.80 3.14
CA TYR A 428 -12.99 -26.36 3.27
C TYR A 428 -11.82 -25.71 4.00
N THR A 429 -11.51 -24.46 3.67
CA THR A 429 -10.48 -23.67 4.36
C THR A 429 -10.81 -22.18 4.28
N THR A 430 -10.36 -21.38 5.25
CA THR A 430 -10.53 -19.93 5.28
C THR A 430 -9.54 -19.20 4.37
N GLU A 431 -8.48 -19.88 3.94
CA GLU A 431 -7.43 -19.32 3.10
C GLU A 431 -7.35 -20.06 1.77
N LEU A 432 -6.97 -19.36 0.72
CA LEU A 432 -6.68 -19.99 -0.57
C LEU A 432 -5.34 -20.73 -0.46
N VAL A 433 -5.37 -21.96 0.02
CA VAL A 433 -4.21 -22.88 0.11
C VAL A 433 -3.61 -23.19 -1.27
N TYR A 434 -4.29 -22.83 -2.37
CA TYR A 434 -3.82 -22.99 -3.74
C TYR A 434 -3.73 -21.64 -4.48
N TYR A 435 -2.76 -20.79 -4.12
CA TYR A 435 -2.27 -19.72 -5.00
C TYR A 435 -0.92 -20.10 -5.59
N LEU A 436 -0.91 -21.16 -6.38
CA LEU A 436 0.23 -21.47 -7.23
C LEU A 436 -0.34 -21.60 -8.63
N ASN A 437 0.17 -20.77 -9.54
CA ASN A 437 0.10 -20.96 -10.98
C ASN A 437 0.08 -22.48 -11.23
N PRO A 438 -1.07 -23.09 -11.61
CA PRO A 438 -1.35 -24.50 -11.31
C PRO A 438 -0.31 -25.47 -11.86
N PHE A 439 0.45 -25.00 -12.85
CA PHE A 439 1.52 -25.73 -13.50
C PHE A 439 2.89 -25.48 -12.86
N GLY A 440 3.13 -24.37 -12.15
CA GLY A 440 4.37 -24.05 -11.41
C GLY A 440 4.83 -25.17 -10.47
N TYR A 441 3.90 -25.75 -9.72
CA TYR A 441 4.20 -26.89 -8.83
C TYR A 441 4.42 -28.19 -9.60
N GLU A 442 3.69 -28.40 -10.72
CA GLU A 442 3.92 -29.53 -11.64
C GLU A 442 5.27 -29.41 -12.37
N PHE A 443 5.74 -28.19 -12.67
CA PHE A 443 7.00 -27.89 -13.36
C PHE A 443 8.23 -28.15 -12.49
N HIS A 444 8.16 -27.95 -11.16
CA HIS A 444 9.32 -28.07 -10.27
C HIS A 444 9.49 -29.46 -9.63
N ASN A 445 8.48 -30.34 -9.66
CA ASN A 445 8.50 -31.60 -8.91
C ASN A 445 8.35 -32.88 -9.76
N TYR A 446 8.70 -32.84 -11.06
CA TYR A 446 8.56 -33.99 -11.98
C TYR A 446 9.47 -35.21 -11.68
N LYS A 447 10.27 -35.17 -10.60
CA LYS A 447 11.22 -36.25 -10.24
C LYS A 447 10.66 -37.37 -9.38
N ALA A 448 9.45 -37.26 -8.85
CA ALA A 448 8.81 -38.37 -8.15
C ALA A 448 7.78 -39.03 -9.07
N ASN A 449 7.55 -40.34 -8.92
CA ASN A 449 6.38 -41.06 -9.49
C ASN A 449 5.07 -40.53 -8.84
N TYR A 450 4.85 -39.23 -8.93
CA TYR A 450 3.83 -38.49 -8.24
C TYR A 450 2.67 -38.28 -9.21
N LYS A 451 1.48 -38.75 -8.83
CA LYS A 451 0.28 -38.46 -9.59
C LYS A 451 -0.07 -37.00 -9.33
N ALA A 452 -0.14 -36.19 -10.38
CA ALA A 452 -0.67 -34.84 -10.29
C ALA A 452 -2.02 -34.87 -9.54
N GLY A 453 -2.19 -34.01 -8.54
CA GLY A 453 -3.34 -33.99 -7.64
C GLY A 453 -3.14 -34.59 -6.24
N THR A 454 -2.02 -35.28 -5.93
CA THR A 454 -1.85 -35.97 -4.62
C THR A 454 -0.97 -35.29 -3.56
N ALA A 455 -0.64 -34.00 -3.67
CA ALA A 455 0.24 -33.34 -2.68
C ALA A 455 -0.41 -32.23 -1.84
N ILE A 456 -1.73 -32.09 -1.83
CA ILE A 456 -2.33 -31.57 -0.60
C ILE A 456 -2.44 -32.77 0.32
N ASN A 457 -1.50 -32.89 1.26
CA ASN A 457 -1.63 -33.88 2.31
C ASN A 457 -2.76 -33.42 3.24
N PHE A 458 -4.01 -33.70 2.86
CA PHE A 458 -5.21 -33.45 3.67
C PHE A 458 -5.15 -34.16 5.05
N ASN A 459 -4.13 -35.00 5.30
CA ASN A 459 -3.88 -35.58 6.61
C ASN A 459 -3.17 -34.64 7.59
N ASN A 460 -2.62 -33.50 7.16
CA ASN A 460 -2.27 -32.41 8.08
C ASN A 460 -3.57 -31.68 8.45
N GLN A 461 -4.28 -32.23 9.44
CA GLN A 461 -5.66 -31.89 9.84
C GLN A 461 -5.89 -30.45 10.35
N ASN A 462 -4.89 -29.56 10.30
CA ASN A 462 -5.01 -28.25 10.93
C ASN A 462 -5.61 -27.17 10.02
N ASP A 463 -5.47 -27.27 8.69
CA ASP A 463 -5.86 -26.19 7.76
C ASP A 463 -7.09 -26.49 6.89
N PHE A 464 -7.57 -27.74 6.91
CA PHE A 464 -8.74 -28.19 6.14
C PHE A 464 -9.82 -28.74 7.07
N SER A 465 -11.03 -28.20 6.92
CA SER A 465 -12.25 -28.64 7.59
C SER A 465 -13.11 -29.49 6.67
N VAL A 466 -13.92 -30.39 7.25
CA VAL A 466 -14.97 -31.15 6.51
C VAL A 466 -16.31 -30.40 6.47
N THR A 467 -16.38 -29.23 7.11
CA THR A 467 -17.53 -28.31 7.07
C THR A 467 -17.08 -26.89 6.78
N PRO A 468 -17.90 -26.05 6.13
CA PRO A 468 -17.56 -24.64 5.88
C PRO A 468 -17.15 -23.89 7.15
N PRO A 469 -15.97 -23.25 7.18
CA PRO A 469 -15.56 -22.39 8.28
C PRO A 469 -16.07 -20.95 8.05
N GLY A 470 -16.98 -20.48 8.91
CA GLY A 470 -17.44 -19.08 8.89
C GLY A 470 -18.22 -18.68 7.64
N ASP A 471 -18.28 -17.38 7.38
CA ASP A 471 -19.04 -16.80 6.27
C ASP A 471 -18.20 -16.68 4.98
N SER A 472 -16.87 -16.70 5.09
CA SER A 472 -15.94 -16.66 3.94
C SER A 472 -15.02 -17.87 3.92
N TYR A 473 -15.07 -18.67 2.85
CA TYR A 473 -14.30 -19.90 2.75
C TYR A 473 -14.11 -20.36 1.31
N TYR A 474 -13.11 -21.21 1.11
CA TYR A 474 -12.88 -21.95 -0.12
C TYR A 474 -13.33 -23.39 0.06
N GLU A 475 -14.13 -23.88 -0.88
CA GLU A 475 -14.50 -25.29 -1.02
C GLU A 475 -13.63 -25.94 -2.10
N TYR A 476 -12.89 -26.98 -1.73
CA TYR A 476 -12.08 -27.80 -2.61
C TYR A 476 -12.85 -29.08 -2.91
N ILE A 477 -13.27 -29.25 -4.15
CA ILE A 477 -14.06 -30.40 -4.62
C ILE A 477 -13.11 -31.38 -5.32
N ILE A 478 -13.04 -32.58 -4.77
CA ILE A 478 -12.04 -33.59 -5.09
C ILE A 478 -12.74 -34.85 -5.62
N GLU A 479 -12.26 -35.40 -6.73
CA GLU A 479 -12.71 -36.67 -7.30
C GLU A 479 -11.55 -37.67 -7.32
N ASN A 480 -11.72 -38.85 -6.71
CA ASN A 480 -10.68 -39.91 -6.68
C ASN A 480 -9.28 -39.43 -6.19
N GLY A 481 -9.25 -38.40 -5.35
CA GLY A 481 -8.01 -37.80 -4.85
C GLY A 481 -7.41 -36.71 -5.75
N GLU A 482 -8.11 -36.29 -6.81
CA GLU A 482 -7.70 -35.21 -7.72
C GLU A 482 -8.61 -33.99 -7.56
N LEU A 483 -8.01 -32.80 -7.48
CA LEU A 483 -8.75 -31.54 -7.43
C LEU A 483 -9.51 -31.30 -8.75
N THR A 484 -10.81 -31.06 -8.65
CA THR A 484 -11.67 -30.83 -9.82
C THR A 484 -12.28 -29.43 -9.82
N CYS A 485 -12.56 -28.85 -8.66
CA CYS A 485 -13.06 -27.49 -8.55
C CYS A 485 -12.60 -26.83 -7.25
N ILE A 486 -12.33 -25.52 -7.30
CA ILE A 486 -12.27 -24.64 -6.13
C ILE A 486 -13.39 -23.62 -6.24
N ALA A 487 -14.27 -23.56 -5.25
CA ALA A 487 -15.31 -22.54 -5.17
C ALA A 487 -15.02 -21.61 -3.99
N ASN A 488 -15.05 -20.30 -4.23
CA ASN A 488 -14.91 -19.28 -3.20
C ASN A 488 -16.29 -18.79 -2.79
N TYR A 489 -16.57 -18.83 -1.50
CA TYR A 489 -17.80 -18.37 -0.88
C TYR A 489 -17.54 -17.16 -0.01
N GLN A 490 -18.45 -16.20 -0.05
CA GLN A 490 -18.49 -15.05 0.86
C GLN A 490 -19.95 -14.77 1.24
N ASN A 491 -20.24 -14.77 2.54
CA ASN A 491 -21.58 -14.66 3.11
C ASN A 491 -22.56 -15.71 2.55
N GLY A 492 -22.06 -16.92 2.30
CA GLY A 492 -22.82 -18.03 1.72
C GLY A 492 -23.10 -17.91 0.22
N GLU A 493 -22.66 -16.83 -0.45
CA GLU A 493 -22.75 -16.66 -1.90
C GLU A 493 -21.45 -17.05 -2.59
N ILE A 494 -21.54 -17.67 -3.76
CA ILE A 494 -20.35 -18.02 -4.57
C ILE A 494 -19.84 -16.74 -5.24
N ARG A 495 -18.56 -16.42 -5.04
CA ARG A 495 -17.87 -15.30 -5.69
C ARG A 495 -17.09 -15.74 -6.93
N THR A 496 -16.41 -16.88 -6.84
CA THR A 496 -15.65 -17.43 -7.96
C THR A 496 -15.71 -18.94 -7.97
N GLU A 497 -15.61 -19.54 -9.15
CA GLU A 497 -15.41 -20.99 -9.32
C GLU A 497 -14.30 -21.26 -10.32
N GLN A 498 -13.37 -22.11 -9.90
CA GLN A 498 -12.22 -22.52 -10.67
C GLN A 498 -12.30 -24.00 -10.97
N PHE A 499 -12.50 -24.37 -12.24
CA PHE A 499 -12.64 -25.75 -12.68
C PHE A 499 -11.35 -26.28 -13.26
N TYR A 500 -11.05 -27.55 -12.98
CA TYR A 500 -9.90 -28.27 -13.51
C TYR A 500 -10.38 -29.51 -14.28
N LEU A 501 -9.90 -29.68 -15.52
CA LEU A 501 -10.17 -30.86 -16.33
C LEU A 501 -8.88 -31.45 -16.88
N ARG A 502 -8.69 -32.75 -16.67
CA ARG A 502 -7.56 -33.51 -17.20
C ARG A 502 -8.05 -34.57 -18.20
N GLU A 503 -7.56 -34.47 -19.42
CA GLU A 503 -7.72 -35.45 -20.50
C GLU A 503 -6.32 -36.03 -20.85
N GLU A 504 -6.25 -37.11 -21.63
CA GLU A 504 -5.00 -37.89 -21.83
C GLU A 504 -3.74 -37.07 -22.18
N SER A 505 -3.89 -35.93 -22.87
CA SER A 505 -2.79 -35.05 -23.27
C SER A 505 -3.07 -33.57 -23.03
N LEU A 506 -4.12 -33.25 -22.26
CA LEU A 506 -4.59 -31.88 -22.07
C LEU A 506 -4.97 -31.67 -20.61
N VAL A 507 -4.44 -30.62 -20.01
CA VAL A 507 -4.92 -30.11 -18.71
C VAL A 507 -5.49 -28.73 -18.97
N SER A 508 -6.70 -28.46 -18.48
CA SER A 508 -7.36 -27.18 -18.69
C SER A 508 -7.96 -26.66 -17.40
N GLU A 509 -8.00 -25.34 -17.29
CA GLU A 509 -8.41 -24.60 -16.12
C GLU A 509 -9.33 -23.44 -16.55
N TRP A 510 -10.45 -23.25 -15.86
CA TRP A 510 -11.35 -22.13 -16.07
C TRP A 510 -11.65 -21.44 -14.75
N LEU A 511 -11.45 -20.14 -14.67
CA LEU A 511 -11.86 -19.31 -13.54
C LEU A 511 -13.05 -18.45 -13.96
N PHE A 512 -14.20 -18.71 -13.34
CA PHE A 512 -15.41 -17.92 -13.49
C PHE A 512 -15.61 -17.02 -12.27
N GLN A 513 -16.11 -15.82 -12.51
CA GLN A 513 -16.39 -14.83 -11.47
C GLN A 513 -17.85 -14.35 -11.56
N TYR A 514 -18.49 -14.24 -10.40
CA TYR A 514 -19.85 -13.76 -10.26
C TYR A 514 -19.86 -12.25 -10.00
N TYR A 515 -20.26 -11.49 -11.00
CA TYR A 515 -20.52 -10.06 -10.90
C TYR A 515 -22.02 -9.78 -10.72
N THR A 516 -22.36 -8.53 -10.39
CA THR A 516 -23.75 -8.07 -10.39
C THR A 516 -24.40 -8.15 -11.78
N SER A 517 -23.61 -8.02 -12.84
CA SER A 517 -24.02 -8.19 -14.25
C SER A 517 -24.28 -9.65 -14.65
N GLY A 518 -23.74 -10.61 -13.90
CA GLY A 518 -23.84 -12.03 -14.19
C GLY A 518 -22.52 -12.79 -14.00
N LEU A 519 -22.51 -14.04 -14.46
CA LEU A 519 -21.34 -14.91 -14.44
C LEU A 519 -20.48 -14.68 -15.68
N GLU A 520 -19.20 -14.42 -15.48
CA GLU A 520 -18.25 -14.19 -16.57
C GLU A 520 -17.00 -15.06 -16.41
N LEU A 521 -16.38 -15.44 -17.54
CA LEU A 521 -15.08 -16.11 -17.55
C LEU A 521 -13.98 -15.06 -17.36
N ASN A 522 -13.26 -15.15 -16.25
CA ASN A 522 -12.15 -14.24 -15.94
C ASN A 522 -10.82 -14.73 -16.54
N GLN A 523 -10.57 -16.04 -16.47
CA GLN A 523 -9.35 -16.67 -16.96
C GLN A 523 -9.59 -18.08 -17.52
N PHE A 524 -8.84 -18.44 -18.55
CA PHE A 524 -8.73 -19.78 -19.07
C PHE A 524 -7.27 -20.15 -19.31
N SER A 525 -6.84 -21.32 -18.81
CA SER A 525 -5.49 -21.82 -19.01
C SER A 525 -5.52 -23.22 -19.59
N THR A 526 -4.57 -23.57 -20.45
CA THR A 526 -4.46 -24.91 -21.03
C THR A 526 -3.00 -25.35 -21.16
N LEU A 527 -2.72 -26.60 -20.81
CA LEU A 527 -1.44 -27.26 -21.00
C LEU A 527 -1.64 -28.45 -21.94
N VAL A 528 -0.96 -28.39 -23.08
CA VAL A 528 -0.94 -29.44 -24.10
C VAL A 528 0.33 -30.27 -23.96
N LEU A 529 0.19 -31.51 -23.53
CA LEU A 529 1.28 -32.48 -23.41
C LEU A 529 1.59 -33.07 -24.80
N LYS A 530 2.66 -32.59 -25.46
CA LYS A 530 3.02 -33.11 -26.80
C LYS A 530 4.02 -34.25 -26.67
N ASN A 531 3.73 -35.36 -27.34
CA ASN A 531 4.65 -36.51 -27.33
C ASN A 531 5.94 -36.24 -28.13
N LYS A 532 7.03 -35.92 -27.41
CA LYS A 532 8.37 -36.55 -27.41
C LYS A 532 9.52 -35.62 -27.01
N LYS A 533 9.32 -34.29 -26.90
CA LYS A 533 10.39 -33.35 -26.48
C LYS A 533 9.94 -32.04 -25.83
N ALA A 534 8.66 -31.67 -25.88
CA ALA A 534 8.21 -30.37 -25.38
C ALA A 534 6.73 -30.36 -24.99
N ASP A 535 6.38 -29.57 -23.98
CA ASP A 535 5.00 -29.25 -23.59
C ASP A 535 4.71 -27.78 -23.87
N MET A 536 3.45 -27.44 -24.08
CA MET A 536 3.03 -26.08 -24.41
C MET A 536 1.91 -25.65 -23.47
N TYR A 537 2.16 -24.59 -22.72
CA TYR A 537 1.21 -23.93 -21.85
C TYR A 537 0.70 -22.66 -22.52
N GLU A 538 -0.61 -22.42 -22.46
CA GLU A 538 -1.23 -21.20 -22.94
C GLU A 538 -2.22 -20.68 -21.90
N THR A 539 -2.13 -19.39 -21.56
CA THR A 539 -3.08 -18.70 -20.69
C THR A 539 -3.78 -17.59 -21.46
N TYR A 540 -5.09 -17.49 -21.27
CA TYR A 540 -5.97 -16.49 -21.85
C TYR A 540 -6.70 -15.78 -20.71
N GLN A 541 -6.50 -14.48 -20.57
CA GLN A 541 -7.12 -13.63 -19.58
C GLN A 541 -7.64 -12.37 -20.27
N TYR A 542 -8.54 -11.62 -19.61
CA TYR A 542 -8.97 -10.33 -20.14
C TYR A 542 -7.74 -9.46 -20.44
N LYS A 543 -7.61 -9.02 -21.70
CA LYS A 543 -6.49 -8.20 -22.19
C LYS A 543 -5.10 -8.85 -22.09
N HIS A 544 -4.99 -10.16 -21.93
CA HIS A 544 -3.70 -10.81 -21.69
C HIS A 544 -3.65 -12.22 -22.29
N ILE A 545 -2.54 -12.55 -22.97
CA ILE A 545 -2.25 -13.90 -23.48
C ILE A 545 -0.81 -14.24 -23.12
N GLU A 546 -0.59 -15.41 -22.54
CA GLU A 546 0.73 -15.96 -22.28
C GLU A 546 0.87 -17.31 -22.97
N THR A 547 2.01 -17.59 -23.58
CA THR A 547 2.32 -18.88 -24.18
C THR A 547 3.73 -19.28 -23.80
N THR A 548 3.86 -20.41 -23.11
CA THR A 548 5.15 -20.93 -22.66
C THR A 548 5.39 -22.32 -23.24
N THR A 549 6.49 -22.53 -23.94
CA THR A 549 6.90 -23.84 -24.45
C THR A 549 8.06 -24.39 -23.64
N TYR A 550 7.82 -25.48 -22.93
CA TYR A 550 8.81 -26.17 -22.11
C TYR A 550 9.45 -27.30 -22.91
N LYS A 551 10.77 -27.46 -22.84
CA LYS A 551 11.50 -28.58 -23.43
C LYS A 551 12.12 -29.42 -22.33
N TYR A 552 12.09 -30.74 -22.51
CA TYR A 552 12.58 -31.68 -21.50
C TYR A 552 13.71 -32.56 -22.01
N ASP A 553 14.61 -32.97 -21.12
CA ASP A 553 15.58 -34.02 -21.38
C ASP A 553 14.96 -35.43 -21.30
N ALA A 554 15.78 -36.46 -21.53
CA ALA A 554 15.34 -37.86 -21.44
C ALA A 554 14.98 -38.33 -20.03
N HIS A 555 15.29 -37.52 -19.01
CA HIS A 555 15.03 -37.78 -17.60
C HIS A 555 13.81 -37.00 -17.08
N GLY A 556 13.17 -36.19 -17.94
CA GLY A 556 12.01 -35.37 -17.57
C GLY A 556 12.36 -34.05 -16.90
N ASN A 557 13.62 -33.59 -16.96
CA ASN A 557 14.00 -32.27 -16.46
C ASN A 557 13.77 -31.22 -17.55
N ILE A 558 13.22 -30.05 -17.18
CA ILE A 558 13.08 -28.91 -18.10
C ILE A 558 14.48 -28.43 -18.48
N ILE A 559 14.85 -28.43 -19.75
CA ILE A 559 16.14 -27.90 -20.24
C ILE A 559 16.03 -26.50 -20.81
N SER A 560 14.82 -26.09 -21.23
CA SER A 560 14.52 -24.72 -21.59
C SER A 560 13.03 -24.45 -21.50
N ASP A 561 12.65 -23.20 -21.27
CA ASP A 561 11.34 -22.68 -21.60
C ASP A 561 11.45 -21.42 -22.46
N GLU A 562 10.48 -21.25 -23.34
CA GLU A 562 10.32 -20.08 -24.20
C GLU A 562 8.96 -19.48 -23.88
N ASP A 563 8.94 -18.27 -23.32
CA ASP A 563 7.74 -17.56 -22.91
C ASP A 563 7.45 -16.37 -23.82
N VAL A 564 6.19 -16.24 -24.23
CA VAL A 564 5.66 -15.14 -25.04
C VAL A 564 4.47 -14.55 -24.30
N ARG A 565 4.62 -13.31 -23.84
CA ARG A 565 3.54 -12.55 -23.18
C ARG A 565 3.04 -11.47 -24.11
N CYS A 566 1.73 -11.43 -24.30
CA CYS A 566 1.03 -10.44 -25.09
C CYS A 566 0.07 -9.68 -24.15
N LEU A 567 0.44 -8.46 -23.76
CA LEU A 567 -0.47 -7.55 -23.08
C LEU A 567 -1.24 -6.74 -24.13
N ILE A 568 -2.56 -6.72 -24.01
CA ILE A 568 -3.47 -6.05 -24.94
C ILE A 568 -4.05 -4.84 -24.23
N ASP A 569 -3.51 -3.65 -24.50
CA ASP A 569 -4.09 -2.42 -23.99
C ASP A 569 -4.83 -1.68 -25.10
N LYS A 570 -6.16 -1.58 -24.97
CA LYS A 570 -7.10 -0.91 -25.90
C LYS A 570 -6.90 -1.32 -27.37
N LYS A 571 -5.87 -0.78 -28.03
CA LYS A 571 -5.49 -0.92 -29.44
C LYS A 571 -4.01 -1.28 -29.66
N PHE A 572 -3.28 -1.69 -28.62
CA PHE A 572 -1.87 -2.08 -28.68
C PHE A 572 -1.69 -3.49 -28.16
N ILE A 573 -0.83 -4.27 -28.83
CA ILE A 573 -0.34 -5.55 -28.32
C ILE A 573 1.13 -5.40 -28.01
N HIS A 574 1.47 -5.42 -26.73
CA HIS A 574 2.83 -5.45 -26.25
C HIS A 574 3.25 -6.91 -26.15
N LYS A 575 4.14 -7.33 -27.05
CA LYS A 575 4.76 -8.66 -27.03
C LYS A 575 6.09 -8.57 -26.30
N ALA A 576 6.27 -9.38 -25.27
CA ALA A 576 7.56 -9.62 -24.63
C ALA A 576 7.92 -11.09 -24.82
N TYR A 577 9.16 -11.36 -25.17
CA TYR A 577 9.69 -12.70 -25.26
C TYR A 577 10.81 -12.90 -24.23
N SER A 578 10.82 -14.08 -23.63
CA SER A 578 11.90 -14.50 -22.77
C SER A 578 12.20 -15.98 -22.98
N GLU A 579 13.47 -16.34 -22.84
CA GLU A 579 13.90 -17.74 -22.85
C GLU A 579 14.67 -18.04 -21.58
N HIS A 580 14.31 -19.13 -20.92
CA HIS A 580 15.11 -19.70 -19.84
C HIS A 580 15.78 -20.97 -20.33
N THR A 581 17.05 -21.16 -20.00
CA THR A 581 17.75 -22.44 -20.18
C THR A 581 18.22 -22.98 -18.84
N TYR A 582 18.06 -24.28 -18.64
CA TYR A 582 18.31 -24.95 -17.38
C TYR A 582 19.42 -25.98 -17.59
N SER A 583 20.39 -25.99 -16.69
CA SER A 583 21.46 -26.99 -16.68
C SER A 583 21.47 -27.72 -15.35
N TYR A 584 21.83 -28.99 -15.41
CA TYR A 584 21.77 -29.90 -14.27
C TYR A 584 23.12 -30.58 -14.06
N THR A 585 23.39 -30.98 -12.82
CA THR A 585 24.52 -31.83 -12.47
C THR A 585 24.36 -33.24 -13.07
N ASN A 586 25.41 -34.05 -12.99
CA ASN A 586 25.34 -35.47 -13.41
C ASN A 586 24.36 -36.30 -12.56
N GLU A 587 23.97 -35.80 -11.38
CA GLU A 587 22.95 -36.40 -10.49
C GLU A 587 21.55 -35.82 -10.76
N HIS A 588 21.42 -35.07 -11.87
CA HIS A 588 20.22 -34.39 -12.34
C HIS A 588 19.76 -33.23 -11.43
N GLU A 589 20.56 -32.74 -10.50
CA GLU A 589 20.18 -31.59 -9.67
C GLU A 589 20.32 -30.29 -10.46
N LEU A 590 19.37 -29.35 -10.32
CA LEU A 590 19.42 -28.08 -11.06
C LEU A 590 20.67 -27.31 -10.64
N GLN A 591 21.53 -26.98 -11.60
CA GLN A 591 22.81 -26.30 -11.42
C GLN A 591 22.77 -24.85 -11.90
N LYS A 592 21.95 -24.51 -12.90
CA LYS A 592 21.89 -23.14 -13.42
C LYS A 592 20.63 -22.90 -14.22
N ILE A 593 20.01 -21.74 -14.06
CA ILE A 593 19.03 -21.15 -14.97
C ILE A 593 19.70 -19.95 -15.65
N THR A 594 19.55 -19.80 -16.96
CA THR A 594 19.97 -18.62 -17.71
C THR A 594 18.74 -18.00 -18.33
N HIS A 595 18.37 -16.80 -17.89
CA HIS A 595 17.30 -16.00 -18.49
C HIS A 595 17.91 -15.15 -19.62
N ILE A 596 17.30 -15.21 -20.80
CA ILE A 596 17.68 -14.48 -22.00
C ILE A 596 16.53 -13.52 -22.31
N PHE A 597 16.82 -12.21 -22.25
CA PHE A 597 15.87 -11.15 -22.53
C PHE A 597 15.74 -10.89 -24.03
N ASP A 598 14.69 -10.18 -24.44
CA ASP A 598 14.43 -9.73 -25.81
C ASP A 598 15.61 -9.00 -26.47
N ASP A 599 16.36 -8.21 -25.70
CA ASP A 599 17.52 -7.47 -26.20
C ASP A 599 18.80 -8.33 -26.30
N GLY A 600 18.69 -9.63 -26.02
CA GLY A 600 19.78 -10.60 -26.03
C GLY A 600 20.67 -10.55 -24.79
N LYS A 601 20.40 -9.68 -23.82
CA LYS A 601 21.08 -9.71 -22.51
C LYS A 601 20.75 -11.01 -21.80
N LYS A 602 21.69 -11.45 -20.97
CA LYS A 602 21.57 -12.70 -20.21
C LYS A 602 21.73 -12.43 -18.73
N SER A 603 20.79 -12.95 -17.95
CA SER A 603 20.90 -13.08 -16.50
C SER A 603 21.13 -14.55 -16.15
N ASN A 604 22.02 -14.83 -15.20
CA ASN A 604 22.32 -16.19 -14.78
C ASN A 604 21.93 -16.37 -13.31
N THR A 605 21.32 -17.49 -13.02
CA THR A 605 21.00 -17.98 -11.67
C THR A 605 21.73 -19.31 -11.55
N VAL A 606 22.89 -19.36 -10.88
CA VAL A 606 23.70 -20.59 -10.73
C VAL A 606 23.38 -21.20 -9.38
N PHE A 607 23.24 -22.52 -9.25
CA PHE A 607 22.87 -23.31 -8.08
C PHE A 607 24.08 -24.19 -7.74
N CYS A 608 24.72 -24.00 -6.59
CA CYS A 608 25.85 -24.82 -6.16
C CYS A 608 25.65 -25.38 -4.76
N THR A 609 26.38 -26.45 -4.50
CA THR A 609 26.18 -27.34 -3.37
C THR A 609 27.37 -27.33 -2.40
N ASP A 610 28.35 -26.42 -2.56
CA ASP A 610 29.55 -26.37 -1.74
C ASP A 610 29.89 -24.98 -1.17
N ASP A 611 30.72 -24.99 -0.11
CA ASP A 611 31.14 -23.78 0.63
C ASP A 611 31.96 -22.77 -0.21
N SER A 612 32.39 -23.13 -1.44
CA SER A 612 33.32 -22.30 -2.22
C SER A 612 32.65 -21.07 -2.84
N PHE A 613 31.41 -21.20 -3.33
CA PHE A 613 30.63 -20.07 -3.81
C PHE A 613 30.35 -19.06 -2.71
N MET A 614 30.05 -19.55 -1.51
CA MET A 614 29.73 -18.71 -0.38
C MET A 614 30.93 -17.89 0.07
N GLN A 615 32.13 -18.47 -0.03
CA GLN A 615 33.36 -17.70 0.16
C GLN A 615 33.56 -16.63 -0.93
N GLU A 616 33.17 -16.90 -2.18
CA GLU A 616 33.20 -15.92 -3.28
C GLU A 616 32.17 -14.79 -3.07
N CYS A 617 30.93 -15.10 -2.71
CA CYS A 617 29.88 -14.13 -2.37
C CYS A 617 30.25 -13.26 -1.17
N ILE A 618 30.72 -13.87 -0.07
CA ILE A 618 31.24 -13.13 1.10
C ILE A 618 32.37 -12.19 0.66
N THR A 619 33.27 -12.65 -0.22
CA THR A 619 34.38 -11.82 -0.72
C THR A 619 33.87 -10.65 -1.58
N SER A 620 32.87 -10.87 -2.43
CA SER A 620 32.25 -9.84 -3.27
C SER A 620 31.50 -8.79 -2.43
N ILE A 621 30.74 -9.22 -1.41
CA ILE A 621 30.06 -8.31 -0.48
C ILE A 621 31.07 -7.48 0.31
N VAL A 622 32.10 -8.13 0.88
CA VAL A 622 33.17 -7.42 1.61
C VAL A 622 33.87 -6.41 0.71
N LYS A 623 34.12 -6.76 -0.55
CA LYS A 623 34.73 -5.87 -1.54
C LYS A 623 33.81 -4.69 -1.85
N LEU A 624 32.52 -4.92 -2.11
CA LEU A 624 31.54 -3.86 -2.38
C LEU A 624 31.45 -2.87 -1.21
N CYS A 625 31.30 -3.38 0.02
CA CYS A 625 31.28 -2.55 1.22
C CYS A 625 32.58 -1.74 1.37
N HIS A 626 33.73 -2.38 1.14
CA HIS A 626 35.03 -1.72 1.19
C HIS A 626 35.16 -0.63 0.13
N ASP A 627 34.80 -0.90 -1.13
CA ASP A 627 34.93 0.05 -2.23
C ASP A 627 33.97 1.25 -2.05
N ASN A 628 32.75 1.03 -1.57
CA ASN A 628 31.83 2.10 -1.21
C ASN A 628 32.34 3.01 -0.07
N ILE A 629 33.00 2.44 0.94
CA ILE A 629 33.67 3.22 2.00
C ILE A 629 34.78 4.10 1.39
N MET A 630 35.45 3.63 0.33
CA MET A 630 36.50 4.38 -0.36
C MET A 630 35.97 5.49 -1.26
N GLU A 631 34.85 5.28 -1.95
CA GLU A 631 34.33 6.22 -2.96
C GLU A 631 33.54 7.38 -2.34
N ASN A 632 32.78 7.15 -1.26
CA ASN A 632 31.85 8.12 -0.70
C ASN A 632 32.44 9.08 0.35
N ILE A 633 33.71 8.94 0.71
CA ILE A 633 34.39 9.82 1.67
C ILE A 633 35.62 10.40 0.97
N SER A 634 35.73 11.73 0.88
CA SER A 634 36.90 12.34 0.23
C SER A 634 38.22 11.85 0.86
N GLU A 635 39.25 11.56 0.04
CA GLU A 635 40.54 10.98 0.48
C GLU A 635 41.18 11.69 1.69
N HIS A 636 40.93 13.00 1.85
CA HIS A 636 41.44 13.79 2.98
C HIS A 636 40.64 13.63 4.29
N ASN A 637 39.36 13.28 4.23
CA ASN A 637 38.53 13.03 5.41
C ASN A 637 38.53 11.55 5.84
N ILE A 638 38.75 10.60 4.92
CA ILE A 638 38.73 9.15 5.19
C ILE A 638 39.56 8.76 6.42
N ARG A 639 40.83 9.15 6.47
CA ARG A 639 41.71 8.72 7.57
C ARG A 639 41.33 9.34 8.91
N HIS A 640 40.81 10.57 8.91
CA HIS A 640 40.42 11.24 10.15
C HIS A 640 39.06 10.74 10.66
N THR A 641 38.10 10.53 9.75
CA THR A 641 36.79 9.97 10.05
C THR A 641 36.91 8.54 10.54
N ILE A 642 37.63 7.67 9.82
CA ILE A 642 37.77 6.26 10.19
C ILE A 642 38.59 6.10 11.47
N ARG A 643 39.72 6.81 11.65
CA ARG A 643 40.46 6.76 12.92
C ARG A 643 39.68 7.32 14.12
N GLY A 644 38.68 8.15 13.87
CA GLY A 644 37.78 8.66 14.89
C GLY A 644 36.57 7.76 15.14
N ALA A 645 36.32 6.73 14.31
CA ALA A 645 35.13 5.91 14.41
C ALA A 645 35.20 4.90 15.56
N LEU A 646 34.06 4.73 16.24
CA LEU A 646 33.88 3.73 17.30
C LEU A 646 33.58 2.35 16.70
N ALA A 647 32.75 2.31 15.66
CA ALA A 647 32.37 1.09 14.97
C ALA A 647 31.86 1.38 13.55
N ILE A 648 31.83 0.33 12.72
CA ILE A 648 31.03 0.26 11.49
C ILE A 648 29.83 -0.63 11.78
N VAL A 649 28.62 -0.17 11.50
CA VAL A 649 27.39 -0.95 11.73
C VAL A 649 26.77 -1.32 10.40
N LEU A 650 26.50 -2.62 10.22
CA LEU A 650 25.74 -3.22 9.12
C LEU A 650 24.31 -3.44 9.60
N GLU A 651 23.31 -2.81 8.98
CA GLU A 651 21.92 -2.93 9.40
C GLU A 651 21.13 -3.89 8.50
N ILE A 652 20.35 -4.79 9.13
CA ILE A 652 19.63 -5.89 8.48
C ILE A 652 18.15 -5.86 8.89
N ASP A 653 17.24 -5.87 7.91
CA ASP A 653 15.80 -5.96 8.18
C ASP A 653 15.32 -7.41 8.32
N ARG A 654 14.24 -7.61 9.08
CA ARG A 654 13.64 -8.89 9.45
C ARG A 654 12.45 -9.30 8.58
N ALA A 655 12.27 -8.68 7.42
CA ALA A 655 11.27 -9.13 6.45
C ALA A 655 11.54 -10.59 6.03
N PRO A 656 10.56 -11.29 5.42
CA PRO A 656 10.80 -12.64 4.90
C PRO A 656 11.86 -12.70 3.82
N ILE A 657 12.34 -11.55 3.38
CA ILE A 657 13.57 -11.35 2.65
C ILE A 657 14.48 -10.59 3.64
N PHE A 658 15.76 -10.94 3.84
CA PHE A 658 16.69 -10.13 4.64
C PHE A 658 17.45 -9.16 3.72
N PRO A 659 17.02 -7.94 3.41
CA PRO A 659 17.96 -7.01 2.81
C PRO A 659 18.98 -6.57 3.86
N LEU A 660 20.25 -6.65 3.48
CA LEU A 660 21.30 -5.86 4.10
C LEU A 660 21.14 -4.45 3.51
N HIS A 661 20.32 -3.65 4.18
CA HIS A 661 19.85 -2.40 3.62
C HIS A 661 20.92 -1.30 3.71
N TYR A 662 21.73 -1.28 4.78
CA TYR A 662 22.52 -0.10 5.15
C TYR A 662 23.86 -0.44 5.81
N PHE A 663 24.86 0.42 5.61
CA PHE A 663 26.02 0.49 6.49
C PHE A 663 26.22 1.94 6.94
N TYR A 664 26.53 2.16 8.22
CA TYR A 664 26.89 3.49 8.72
C TYR A 664 28.10 3.43 9.65
N ILE A 665 28.89 4.51 9.64
CA ILE A 665 30.10 4.67 10.46
C ILE A 665 29.73 5.48 11.70
N LEU A 666 29.89 4.90 12.89
CA LEU A 666 29.61 5.57 14.16
C LEU A 666 30.80 6.41 14.61
N LEU A 667 30.60 7.73 14.75
CA LEU A 667 31.60 8.69 15.21
C LEU A 667 31.24 9.23 16.62
N PRO A 668 32.22 9.51 17.50
CA PRO A 668 31.98 10.13 18.80
C PRO A 668 31.31 11.51 18.64
N GLY A 669 30.08 11.64 19.12
CA GLY A 669 29.38 12.93 19.24
C GLY A 669 28.74 13.48 17.96
N MET A 670 28.55 12.67 16.91
CA MET A 670 27.81 13.06 15.69
C MET A 670 26.75 12.02 15.32
N GLN A 671 25.47 12.44 15.27
CA GLN A 671 24.37 11.71 14.61
C GLN A 671 24.33 12.10 13.13
N SER A 672 25.32 11.72 12.33
CA SER A 672 25.27 11.94 10.88
C SER A 672 25.57 10.65 10.12
N SER A 673 24.58 10.18 9.36
CA SER A 673 24.67 9.07 8.40
C SER A 673 25.27 9.54 7.08
N ILE A 674 26.22 8.79 6.51
CA ILE A 674 26.71 8.96 5.13
C ILE A 674 26.06 7.85 4.28
N HIS A 675 25.69 8.20 3.04
CA HIS A 675 24.81 7.57 2.03
C HIS A 675 24.76 6.04 1.80
N TRP A 676 23.76 5.65 0.99
CA TRP A 676 22.99 4.39 0.96
C TRP A 676 23.29 3.51 -0.28
N GLU A 677 23.40 2.19 -0.10
CA GLU A 677 23.19 1.18 -1.17
C GLU A 677 22.54 -0.09 -0.60
N ARG A 678 21.52 -0.62 -1.30
CA ARG A 678 20.71 -1.78 -0.89
C ARG A 678 21.31 -3.10 -1.43
N VAL A 679 21.53 -4.08 -0.56
CA VAL A 679 21.90 -5.46 -0.93
C VAL A 679 20.83 -6.42 -0.41
N ASP A 680 20.07 -7.08 -1.30
CA ASP A 680 18.97 -7.99 -0.91
C ASP A 680 19.45 -9.44 -0.63
N ILE A 681 19.23 -9.97 0.58
CA ILE A 681 19.50 -11.38 0.93
C ILE A 681 18.19 -12.08 1.33
N GLY A 682 17.42 -12.61 0.38
CA GLY A 682 16.05 -13.08 0.65
C GLY A 682 15.85 -14.53 1.09
N TYR A 683 14.78 -14.83 1.84
CA TYR A 683 14.11 -16.14 1.82
C TYR A 683 12.73 -16.00 1.16
N ASN A 684 12.10 -17.11 0.78
CA ASN A 684 10.70 -17.12 0.39
C ASN A 684 10.04 -18.29 1.12
N ASP A 685 9.07 -17.99 1.99
CA ASP A 685 8.32 -19.00 2.74
C ASP A 685 7.32 -19.67 1.77
N SER A 686 7.76 -20.71 1.08
CA SER A 686 6.85 -21.60 0.36
C SER A 686 7.07 -23.05 0.79
N MET A 687 6.17 -23.47 1.68
CA MET A 687 5.90 -24.83 2.17
C MET A 687 6.76 -25.35 3.32
N GLU A 688 6.07 -25.72 4.40
CA GLU A 688 6.60 -26.40 5.57
C GLU A 688 7.33 -27.70 5.18
N ASP A 689 8.66 -27.64 5.26
CA ASP A 689 9.65 -28.70 5.55
C ASP A 689 10.94 -28.60 4.70
N ASN A 690 11.00 -27.73 3.68
CA ASN A 690 12.24 -27.38 2.98
C ASN A 690 12.30 -25.87 2.70
N LEU A 691 13.33 -25.19 3.21
CA LEU A 691 13.53 -23.75 3.00
C LEU A 691 14.42 -23.49 1.77
N TYR A 692 13.98 -22.58 0.90
CA TYR A 692 14.78 -22.00 -0.18
C TYR A 692 15.65 -20.85 0.36
N LEU A 693 16.95 -20.87 0.07
CA LEU A 693 17.85 -19.73 0.26
C LEU A 693 18.18 -19.14 -1.10
N ASN A 694 18.00 -17.83 -1.30
CA ASN A 694 18.37 -17.16 -2.54
C ASN A 694 19.28 -15.97 -2.21
N PHE A 695 20.51 -15.97 -2.75
CA PHE A 695 21.47 -14.87 -2.59
C PHE A 695 21.51 -14.04 -3.88
N SER A 696 21.07 -12.78 -3.83
CA SER A 696 21.10 -11.88 -4.99
C SER A 696 21.93 -10.63 -4.69
N VAL A 697 23.07 -10.43 -5.36
CA VAL A 697 23.85 -9.19 -5.26
C VAL A 697 23.62 -8.35 -6.52
N TYR A 698 22.95 -7.20 -6.38
CA TYR A 698 22.80 -6.24 -7.48
C TYR A 698 24.04 -5.33 -7.53
N THR A 699 24.73 -5.29 -8.68
CA THR A 699 25.76 -4.28 -8.96
C THR A 699 25.42 -3.56 -10.26
N SER A 700 25.85 -2.30 -10.40
CA SER A 700 25.70 -1.49 -11.63
C SER A 700 26.43 -2.09 -12.85
N THR A 701 27.17 -3.18 -12.67
CA THR A 701 27.75 -4.01 -13.72
C THR A 701 27.24 -5.45 -13.62
N SER A 702 26.14 -5.70 -14.33
CA SER A 702 25.51 -7.01 -14.63
C SER A 702 26.33 -8.26 -14.25
N SER A 703 26.05 -8.83 -13.07
CA SER A 703 26.19 -10.26 -12.81
C SER A 703 25.37 -10.64 -11.58
N SER A 704 24.19 -11.21 -11.78
CA SER A 704 23.48 -11.98 -10.75
C SER A 704 24.16 -13.35 -10.64
N LEU A 705 24.29 -13.83 -9.42
CA LEU A 705 24.79 -15.16 -9.08
C LEU A 705 23.89 -15.66 -7.95
N ASN A 706 22.85 -16.42 -8.30
CA ASN A 706 21.79 -16.85 -7.38
C ASN A 706 21.87 -18.35 -7.06
N GLU A 707 22.58 -18.75 -6.01
CA GLU A 707 22.61 -20.16 -5.58
C GLU A 707 21.62 -20.46 -4.45
N PRO A 708 20.77 -21.50 -4.59
CA PRO A 708 20.12 -22.13 -3.47
C PRO A 708 20.89 -23.36 -2.98
N MET A 709 21.06 -23.42 -1.67
CA MET A 709 21.47 -24.60 -0.92
C MET A 709 20.28 -25.08 -0.08
N TYR A 710 20.08 -26.39 -0.03
CA TYR A 710 19.04 -27.01 0.81
C TYR A 710 19.53 -27.14 2.25
N PHE A 711 18.85 -26.48 3.18
CA PHE A 711 19.12 -26.57 4.62
C PHE A 711 17.82 -26.81 5.39
N THR A 712 17.88 -27.59 6.48
CA THR A 712 16.80 -27.57 7.47
C THR A 712 16.73 -26.19 8.13
N ALA A 713 15.57 -25.78 8.69
CA ALA A 713 15.43 -24.49 9.37
C ALA A 713 16.49 -24.23 10.46
N LYS A 714 16.96 -25.29 11.12
CA LYS A 714 18.03 -25.23 12.12
C LYS A 714 19.40 -25.01 11.49
N GLU A 715 19.67 -25.68 10.37
CA GLU A 715 20.92 -25.51 9.62
C GLU A 715 20.97 -24.14 8.96
N ALA A 716 19.87 -23.65 8.35
CA ALA A 716 19.77 -22.32 7.77
C ALA A 716 20.05 -21.22 8.80
N LYS A 717 19.45 -21.30 10.00
CA LYS A 717 19.73 -20.35 11.10
C LYS A 717 21.19 -20.37 11.53
N LEU A 718 21.79 -21.55 11.63
CA LEU A 718 23.21 -21.69 11.97
C LEU A 718 24.11 -21.16 10.84
N TYR A 719 23.69 -21.37 9.61
CA TYR A 719 24.39 -20.99 8.39
C TYR A 719 24.41 -19.48 8.21
N ILE A 720 23.25 -18.82 8.30
CA ILE A 720 23.14 -17.35 8.29
C ILE A 720 24.02 -16.73 9.37
N LYS A 721 23.97 -17.28 10.59
CA LYS A 721 24.81 -16.79 11.69
C LYS A 721 26.30 -16.87 11.35
N ARG A 722 26.75 -17.94 10.69
CA ARG A 722 28.14 -18.09 10.24
C ARG A 722 28.48 -17.10 9.14
N THR A 723 27.65 -16.97 8.09
CA THR A 723 27.86 -16.04 6.98
C THR A 723 27.98 -14.59 7.47
N LEU A 724 27.08 -14.17 8.36
CA LEU A 724 27.12 -12.84 8.97
C LEU A 724 28.38 -12.61 9.81
N THR A 725 28.83 -13.64 10.53
CA THR A 725 30.10 -13.59 11.29
C THR A 725 31.28 -13.41 10.33
N ASP A 726 31.34 -14.21 9.26
CA ASP A 726 32.42 -14.16 8.28
C ASP A 726 32.50 -12.82 7.53
N ILE A 727 31.35 -12.24 7.14
CA ILE A 727 31.27 -10.91 6.52
C ILE A 727 31.83 -9.86 7.48
N THR A 728 31.40 -9.88 8.73
CA THR A 728 31.81 -8.94 9.77
C THR A 728 33.33 -9.02 10.00
N GLU A 729 33.87 -10.22 10.21
CA GLU A 729 35.30 -10.44 10.48
C GLU A 729 36.18 -10.03 9.29
N LYS A 730 35.77 -10.36 8.07
CA LYS A 730 36.53 -10.03 6.85
C LYS A 730 36.49 -8.54 6.54
N LEU A 731 35.33 -7.90 6.68
CA LEU A 731 35.21 -6.45 6.49
C LEU A 731 36.04 -5.69 7.55
N GLN A 732 35.95 -6.11 8.82
CA GLN A 732 36.74 -5.55 9.91
C GLN A 732 38.24 -5.64 9.63
N ARG A 733 38.71 -6.82 9.21
CA ARG A 733 40.11 -7.02 8.82
C ARG A 733 40.52 -6.11 7.67
N SER A 734 39.72 -6.06 6.60
CA SER A 734 39.98 -5.25 5.41
C SER A 734 40.12 -3.75 5.74
N VAL A 735 39.21 -3.21 6.55
CA VAL A 735 39.22 -1.81 6.99
C VAL A 735 40.43 -1.54 7.89
N ASN A 736 40.68 -2.38 8.91
CA ASN A 736 41.77 -2.19 9.86
C ASN A 736 43.15 -2.26 9.21
N GLU A 737 43.36 -3.21 8.29
CA GLU A 737 44.61 -3.33 7.52
C GLU A 737 44.86 -2.09 6.65
N LYS A 738 43.81 -1.54 6.04
CA LYS A 738 43.92 -0.41 5.13
C LYS A 738 44.17 0.92 5.84
N PHE A 739 43.56 1.13 7.00
CA PHE A 739 43.57 2.41 7.72
C PHE A 739 44.50 2.46 8.93
N ASP A 740 45.09 1.32 9.31
CA ASP A 740 45.91 1.18 10.53
C ASP A 740 45.09 1.59 11.76
N THR A 741 43.95 0.92 11.94
CA THR A 741 42.95 1.16 12.98
C THR A 741 42.52 -0.12 13.67
N ASP A 742 41.78 0.00 14.77
CA ASP A 742 41.15 -1.13 15.47
C ASP A 742 39.65 -0.89 15.64
N ILE A 743 38.96 -0.77 14.51
CA ILE A 743 37.53 -0.50 14.46
C ILE A 743 36.79 -1.83 14.47
N GLN A 744 35.72 -1.90 15.26
CA GLN A 744 34.82 -3.05 15.28
C GLN A 744 33.76 -2.91 14.18
N VAL A 745 33.45 -4.01 13.49
CA VAL A 745 32.26 -4.10 12.65
C VAL A 745 31.16 -4.80 13.44
N HIS A 746 29.95 -4.24 13.44
CA HIS A 746 28.79 -4.78 14.13
C HIS A 746 27.63 -4.98 13.16
N ILE A 747 26.73 -5.89 13.52
CA ILE A 747 25.46 -6.09 12.82
C ILE A 747 24.33 -5.61 13.73
N LYS A 748 23.46 -4.76 13.20
CA LYS A 748 22.23 -4.29 13.84
C LYS A 748 21.02 -4.89 13.11
N GLN A 749 20.03 -5.38 13.85
CA GLN A 749 18.73 -5.72 13.27
C GLN A 749 17.82 -4.48 13.32
N VAL A 750 17.07 -4.17 12.26
CA VAL A 750 16.18 -2.99 12.15
C VAL A 750 15.14 -2.94 13.30
N THR A 751 14.84 -4.07 13.93
CA THR A 751 13.96 -4.15 15.11
C THR A 751 14.61 -3.76 16.45
N GLU A 752 15.92 -3.53 16.50
CA GLU A 752 16.65 -3.08 17.70
C GLU A 752 16.85 -1.56 17.66
N SER A 753 16.37 -0.85 18.69
CA SER A 753 16.53 0.61 18.78
C SER A 753 18.02 0.99 18.81
N THR A 754 18.39 2.04 18.08
CA THR A 754 19.76 2.57 17.99
C THR A 754 20.35 2.87 19.37
N GLU A 755 19.52 3.31 20.33
CA GLU A 755 19.91 3.56 21.73
C GLU A 755 20.44 2.33 22.48
N LYS A 756 19.92 1.12 22.17
CA LYS A 756 20.39 -0.12 22.79
C LYS A 756 21.78 -0.51 22.29
N LEU A 757 22.07 -0.27 21.01
CA LEU A 757 23.37 -0.55 20.43
C LEU A 757 24.42 0.44 20.94
N ASP A 758 24.06 1.72 21.04
CA ASP A 758 24.92 2.76 21.61
C ASP A 758 25.25 2.45 23.08
N GLN A 759 24.29 2.00 23.89
CA GLN A 759 24.55 1.53 25.25
C GLN A 759 25.49 0.33 25.29
N ILE A 760 25.29 -0.69 24.46
CA ILE A 760 26.15 -1.90 24.43
C ILE A 760 27.59 -1.57 24.00
N ILE A 761 27.75 -0.69 23.02
CA ILE A 761 29.07 -0.27 22.51
C ILE A 761 29.78 0.62 23.55
N ILE A 762 29.06 1.55 24.18
CA ILE A 762 29.61 2.41 25.25
C ILE A 762 29.97 1.59 26.50
N GLU A 763 29.16 0.60 26.89
CA GLU A 763 29.44 -0.27 28.04
C GLU A 763 30.65 -1.19 27.80
N LYS A 764 30.81 -1.74 26.59
CA LYS A 764 32.00 -2.51 26.23
C LYS A 764 33.26 -1.65 26.17
N HIS A 765 33.20 -0.46 25.57
CA HIS A 765 34.37 0.41 25.45
C HIS A 765 34.83 0.99 26.80
N ASN A 766 33.92 1.10 27.79
CA ASN A 766 34.27 1.52 29.15
C ASN A 766 34.69 0.34 30.06
N SER A 767 34.62 -0.91 29.59
CA SER A 767 35.01 -2.10 30.36
C SER A 767 36.32 -2.76 29.88
N GLU A 768 36.91 -2.25 28.80
CA GLU A 768 38.30 -2.50 28.36
C GLU A 768 39.18 -1.29 28.68
#